data_AF-A0A812P870-F1
#
_entry.id   AF-A0A812P870-F1
#
_cell.length_a   1.000
_cell.length_b   1.000
_cell.length_c   1.000
_cell.angle_alpha   90.00
_cell.angle_beta   90.00
_cell.angle_gamma   90.00
#
_symmetry.space_group_name_H-M   'P 1'
#
loop_
_entity.id
_entity.type
_entity.pdbx_description
1 polymer ?
#
loop_
_entity_poly.entity_id
_entity_poly.type
_entity_poly.pdbx_seq_one_letter_code
_entity_poly.pdbx_strand_id
1 'polypeptide(L)'
;MTQDVGWGGGLVLLFLKQMFLGGLIGVLFGHAIVWITNRLNLDTAGLYPLLATGMSLMTFGLASYFGGSGFLAVYLAGIIIGNNRVVFKRGTLLFHNALAWLAQIAMFIVLGLLCFPSSLLAVSWQALGIAIVLMFVARPLAVAVCLWPFGFQKKEMTLATWGGLKGAVPITLATFPVLFDIVNAELIFDVVFFVVVLSALIQGWSLPWVAKKLGLNQPLPSSPPVQLEIHSLRHVEGDVVDYTVAGNSPAAGKKVSELSLPEGVTIALIARNDAFIPPRGSTIINPGDHVIAVMKRDKQSRHSLSYRIVRLLFLSETSPPMAYNEEMSSRLYRLLRPYDGLTGKPMFGGFAYLLHGNLCCGVRDNHLILRVGPDAYPQLLKSPGIREFAPTGRVMRGWIVVDPEGFQHEDDLHRLEVTQLGYGTMGLRGPNTWGVRVIEDDAADHFLNRVVDAGINFLDTAPDYGQAEERIGRALSHRREEFYLATKCGCAYVQHPDHIEIKHEWQTDVIKRNLETSLKRLRTDHVDLMQFHGGDAETLQKAGLIDQLISFRVQGLVKHLGISTKMPDLPGLIELGVFETFQIPYSCLAPEHHDMISTAAESGAGIIIRGGIAHGGPDAEIQRPNLNDVWTAASLDSLLTDGMTRAELILRYTLSHPHCDTTIVGTCNEAHLAENIAAAEKGALPDGLIEEIRRRVNAL
;
A
#
# COMPACT_ATOMS: atom_id res chain seq x y z
N MET A 1 27.46 -36.96 -26.46
CA MET A 1 27.49 -35.78 -27.36
C MET A 1 28.60 -34.77 -27.02
N THR A 2 29.63 -35.14 -26.25
CA THR A 2 30.66 -34.18 -25.76
C THR A 2 32.10 -34.57 -26.08
N GLN A 3 32.35 -35.63 -26.84
CA GLN A 3 33.73 -36.05 -27.13
C GLN A 3 34.47 -35.18 -28.17
N ASP A 4 33.79 -34.26 -28.87
CA ASP A 4 34.37 -33.45 -29.96
C ASP A 4 34.41 -31.94 -29.70
N VAL A 5 34.33 -31.48 -28.45
CA VAL A 5 34.43 -30.04 -28.16
C VAL A 5 35.88 -29.66 -27.88
N GLY A 6 36.55 -29.09 -28.89
CA GLY A 6 37.91 -28.57 -28.75
C GLY A 6 38.02 -27.52 -27.63
N TRP A 7 39.15 -27.53 -26.92
CA TRP A 7 39.47 -26.58 -25.86
C TRP A 7 39.38 -25.12 -26.37
N GLY A 8 38.92 -24.19 -25.53
CA GLY A 8 38.78 -22.77 -25.87
C GLY A 8 37.38 -22.39 -26.33
N GLY A 9 37.25 -21.84 -27.54
CA GLY A 9 35.99 -21.25 -28.05
C GLY A 9 34.80 -22.23 -28.12
N GLY A 10 35.07 -23.52 -28.40
CA GLY A 10 34.03 -24.56 -28.42
C GLY A 10 33.39 -24.79 -27.05
N LEU A 11 34.18 -24.77 -25.97
CA LEU A 11 33.69 -24.91 -24.59
C LEU A 11 32.86 -23.70 -24.15
N VAL A 12 33.29 -22.49 -24.53
CA VAL A 12 32.53 -21.26 -24.24
C VAL A 12 31.19 -21.27 -24.98
N LEU A 13 31.18 -21.66 -26.26
CA LEU A 13 29.96 -21.78 -27.04
C LEU A 13 29.03 -22.86 -26.47
N LEU A 14 29.57 -24.00 -26.05
CA LEU A 14 28.80 -25.05 -25.38
C LEU A 14 28.17 -24.54 -24.09
N PHE A 15 28.94 -23.82 -23.27
CA PHE A 15 28.43 -23.20 -22.03
C PHE A 15 27.30 -22.21 -22.32
N LEU A 16 27.51 -21.25 -23.23
CA LEU A 16 26.50 -20.27 -23.60
C LEU A 16 25.23 -20.93 -24.16
N LYS A 17 25.39 -21.94 -25.02
CA LYS A 17 24.26 -22.73 -25.54
C LYS A 17 23.49 -23.42 -24.41
N GLN A 18 24.20 -24.08 -23.49
CA GLN A 18 23.57 -24.79 -22.37
C GLN A 18 22.85 -23.84 -21.42
N MET A 19 23.45 -22.68 -21.12
CA MET A 19 22.86 -21.67 -20.25
C MET A 19 21.66 -20.99 -20.90
N PHE A 20 21.78 -20.56 -22.16
CA PHE A 20 20.69 -19.88 -22.88
C PHE A 20 19.49 -20.81 -23.04
N LEU A 21 19.70 -22.02 -23.55
CA LEU A 21 18.61 -22.95 -23.83
C LEU A 21 17.98 -23.52 -22.57
N GLY A 22 18.80 -23.83 -21.54
CA GLY A 22 18.29 -24.21 -20.23
C GLY A 22 17.50 -23.07 -19.57
N GLY A 23 18.00 -21.83 -19.70
CA GLY A 23 17.32 -20.61 -19.23
C GLY A 23 15.97 -20.40 -19.88
N LEU A 24 15.93 -20.42 -21.21
CA LEU A 24 14.72 -20.24 -22.01
C LEU A 24 13.67 -21.30 -21.69
N ILE A 25 14.07 -22.59 -21.72
CA ILE A 25 13.15 -23.70 -21.43
C ILE A 25 12.64 -23.62 -19.99
N GLY A 26 13.52 -23.33 -19.03
CA GLY A 26 13.12 -23.18 -17.62
C GLY A 26 12.11 -22.08 -17.39
N VAL A 27 12.27 -20.91 -18.04
CA VAL A 27 11.33 -19.79 -17.91
C VAL A 27 10.00 -20.11 -18.57
N LEU A 28 10.01 -20.64 -19.80
CA LEU A 28 8.80 -21.00 -20.53
C LEU A 28 7.99 -22.07 -19.81
N PHE A 29 8.66 -23.16 -19.40
CA PHE A 29 7.99 -24.25 -18.70
C PHE A 29 7.60 -23.86 -17.26
N GLY A 30 8.34 -22.98 -16.59
CA GLY A 30 7.91 -22.43 -15.30
C GLY A 30 6.56 -21.73 -15.38
N HIS A 31 6.36 -20.87 -16.39
CA HIS A 31 5.07 -20.22 -16.62
C HIS A 31 3.99 -21.21 -17.08
N ALA A 32 4.34 -22.16 -17.96
CA ALA A 32 3.41 -23.21 -18.38
C ALA A 32 2.93 -24.04 -17.18
N ILE A 33 3.82 -24.42 -16.27
CA ILE A 33 3.47 -25.18 -15.06
C ILE A 33 2.49 -24.39 -14.20
N VAL A 34 2.75 -23.10 -13.95
CA VAL A 34 1.84 -22.23 -13.18
C VAL A 34 0.47 -22.14 -13.85
N TRP A 35 0.45 -21.93 -15.16
CA TRP A 35 -0.79 -21.81 -15.93
C TRP A 35 -1.60 -23.11 -15.94
N ILE A 36 -0.96 -24.25 -16.25
CA ILE A 36 -1.60 -25.57 -16.28
C ILE A 36 -2.16 -25.91 -14.89
N THR A 37 -1.35 -25.75 -13.84
CA THR A 37 -1.73 -26.12 -12.46
C THR A 37 -2.89 -25.27 -11.96
N ASN A 38 -3.01 -24.01 -12.39
CA ASN A 38 -4.15 -23.15 -12.02
C ASN A 38 -5.40 -23.39 -12.86
N ARG A 39 -5.26 -23.92 -14.08
CA ARG A 39 -6.37 -24.13 -15.01
C ARG A 39 -6.96 -25.54 -14.94
N LEU A 40 -6.15 -26.54 -14.58
CA LEU A 40 -6.61 -27.92 -14.41
C LEU A 40 -7.39 -28.05 -13.10
N ASN A 41 -8.61 -28.58 -13.20
CA ASN A 41 -9.45 -28.87 -12.06
C ASN A 41 -9.35 -30.37 -11.70
N LEU A 42 -8.25 -30.77 -11.08
CA LEU A 42 -8.05 -32.14 -10.61
C LEU A 42 -8.94 -32.44 -9.40
N ASP A 43 -9.62 -33.60 -9.41
CA ASP A 43 -10.56 -34.02 -8.37
C ASP A 43 -9.90 -34.25 -7.00
N THR A 44 -8.66 -34.75 -7.01
CA THR A 44 -7.89 -35.07 -5.80
C THR A 44 -6.76 -34.07 -5.59
N ALA A 45 -6.75 -33.40 -4.43
CA ALA A 45 -5.73 -32.40 -4.08
C ALA A 45 -4.29 -32.94 -4.09
N GLY A 46 -4.10 -34.23 -3.79
CA GLY A 46 -2.80 -34.91 -3.84
C GLY A 46 -2.20 -35.05 -5.24
N LEU A 47 -2.96 -34.78 -6.31
CA LEU A 47 -2.46 -34.84 -7.68
C LEU A 47 -1.69 -33.58 -8.12
N TYR A 48 -1.92 -32.43 -7.48
CA TYR A 48 -1.20 -31.18 -7.81
C TYR A 48 0.32 -31.28 -7.58
N PRO A 49 0.81 -31.80 -6.43
CA PRO A 49 2.24 -31.99 -6.22
C PRO A 49 2.88 -32.97 -7.20
N LEU A 50 2.17 -34.04 -7.55
CA LEU A 50 2.63 -35.04 -8.52
C LEU A 50 2.73 -34.44 -9.92
N LEU A 51 1.73 -33.65 -10.33
CA LEU A 51 1.73 -32.93 -11.59
C LEU A 51 2.92 -31.97 -11.68
N ALA A 52 3.15 -31.16 -10.63
CA ALA A 52 4.29 -30.24 -10.56
C ALA A 52 5.64 -30.99 -10.60
N THR A 53 5.75 -32.14 -9.93
CA THR A 53 6.95 -33.00 -9.98
C THR A 53 7.17 -33.53 -11.39
N GLY A 54 6.14 -34.11 -12.02
CA GLY A 54 6.21 -34.67 -13.37
C GLY A 54 6.58 -33.63 -14.41
N MET A 55 5.98 -32.44 -14.35
CA MET A 55 6.34 -31.34 -15.25
C MET A 55 7.76 -30.80 -14.99
N SER A 56 8.23 -30.83 -13.74
CA SER A 56 9.62 -30.48 -13.41
C SER A 56 10.62 -31.48 -14.02
N LEU A 57 10.35 -32.79 -13.91
CA LEU A 57 11.15 -33.83 -14.57
C LEU A 57 11.10 -33.71 -16.10
N MET A 58 9.94 -33.38 -16.66
CA MET A 58 9.80 -33.12 -18.10
C MET A 58 10.61 -31.90 -18.54
N THR A 59 10.62 -30.83 -17.73
CA THR A 59 11.44 -29.63 -17.98
C THR A 59 12.92 -29.98 -18.01
N PHE A 60 13.40 -30.81 -17.09
CA PHE A 60 14.78 -31.33 -17.09
C PHE A 60 15.10 -32.10 -18.37
N GLY A 61 14.22 -33.05 -18.73
CA GLY A 61 14.40 -33.92 -19.89
C GLY A 61 14.41 -33.14 -21.20
N LEU A 62 13.46 -32.23 -21.40
CA LEU A 62 13.37 -31.39 -22.59
C LEU A 62 14.59 -30.47 -22.72
N ALA A 63 14.97 -29.80 -21.63
CA ALA A 63 16.16 -28.96 -21.64
C ALA A 63 17.41 -29.74 -22.02
N SER A 64 17.60 -30.93 -21.42
CA SER A 64 18.75 -31.79 -21.71
C SER A 64 18.72 -32.32 -23.16
N TYR A 65 17.54 -32.70 -23.67
CA TYR A 65 17.36 -33.19 -25.04
C TYR A 65 17.76 -32.16 -26.09
N PHE A 66 17.37 -30.90 -25.92
CA PHE A 66 17.74 -29.82 -26.84
C PHE A 66 19.20 -29.36 -26.68
N GLY A 67 19.95 -29.92 -25.73
CA GLY A 67 21.34 -29.55 -25.43
C GLY A 67 21.47 -28.33 -24.51
N GLY A 68 20.43 -28.03 -23.74
CA GLY A 68 20.38 -27.06 -22.65
C GLY A 68 20.78 -27.68 -21.31
N SER A 69 21.05 -26.85 -20.30
CA SER A 69 21.25 -27.34 -18.93
C SER A 69 19.92 -27.68 -18.28
N GLY A 70 19.64 -28.97 -18.10
CA GLY A 70 18.46 -29.46 -17.38
C GLY A 70 18.38 -28.98 -15.93
N PHE A 71 19.53 -28.88 -15.24
CA PHE A 71 19.60 -28.38 -13.88
C PHE A 71 19.15 -26.91 -13.78
N LEU A 72 19.64 -26.05 -14.69
CA LEU A 72 19.25 -24.64 -14.73
C LEU A 72 17.77 -24.49 -15.07
N ALA A 73 17.26 -25.29 -16.01
CA ALA A 73 15.87 -25.23 -16.44
C ALA A 73 14.90 -25.54 -15.29
N VAL A 74 15.14 -26.63 -14.55
CA VAL A 74 14.31 -26.99 -13.39
C VAL A 74 14.45 -25.98 -12.26
N TYR A 75 15.66 -25.46 -12.03
CA TYR A 75 15.88 -24.44 -11.01
C TYR A 75 15.07 -23.17 -11.26
N LEU A 76 15.09 -22.65 -12.49
CA LEU A 76 14.31 -21.47 -12.88
C LEU A 76 12.81 -21.74 -12.88
N ALA A 77 12.38 -22.92 -13.36
CA ALA A 77 10.98 -23.32 -13.28
C ALA A 77 10.50 -23.36 -11.81
N GLY A 78 11.31 -23.91 -10.90
CA GLY A 78 11.05 -23.93 -9.46
C GLY A 78 10.94 -22.53 -8.85
N ILE A 79 11.81 -21.59 -9.22
CA ILE A 79 11.71 -20.18 -8.79
C ILE A 79 10.40 -19.56 -9.26
N ILE A 80 10.01 -19.77 -10.52
CA ILE A 80 8.77 -19.21 -11.07
C ILE A 80 7.57 -19.79 -10.34
N ILE A 81 7.50 -21.11 -10.15
CA ILE A 81 6.43 -21.77 -9.38
C ILE A 81 6.39 -21.24 -7.94
N GLY A 82 7.56 -21.10 -7.31
CA GLY A 82 7.71 -20.61 -5.94
C GLY A 82 7.27 -19.15 -5.75
N ASN A 83 7.47 -18.30 -6.76
CA ASN A 83 7.10 -16.88 -6.72
C ASN A 83 5.67 -16.60 -7.23
N ASN A 84 5.00 -17.56 -7.86
CA ASN A 84 3.64 -17.41 -8.33
C ASN A 84 2.60 -17.97 -7.33
N ARG A 85 1.33 -17.60 -7.54
CA ARG A 85 0.17 -18.20 -6.86
C ARG A 85 -0.22 -19.47 -7.61
N VAL A 86 -0.17 -20.61 -6.91
CA VAL A 86 -0.46 -21.93 -7.46
C VAL A 86 -1.49 -22.64 -6.58
N VAL A 87 -2.46 -23.32 -7.19
CA VAL A 87 -3.41 -24.19 -6.47
C VAL A 87 -2.64 -25.18 -5.60
N PHE A 88 -3.04 -25.32 -4.33
CA PHE A 88 -2.41 -26.26 -3.38
C PHE A 88 -0.89 -26.06 -3.16
N LYS A 89 -0.41 -24.81 -3.20
CA LYS A 89 1.01 -24.45 -3.03
C LYS A 89 1.68 -25.03 -1.77
N ARG A 90 1.02 -24.95 -0.60
CA ARG A 90 1.60 -25.44 0.67
C ARG A 90 1.81 -26.95 0.64
N GLY A 91 0.78 -27.71 0.22
CA GLY A 91 0.90 -29.17 0.08
C GLY A 91 1.94 -29.56 -0.96
N THR A 92 2.06 -28.79 -2.05
CA THR A 92 3.10 -28.97 -3.07
C THR A 92 4.50 -28.76 -2.48
N LEU A 93 4.72 -27.71 -1.67
CA LEU A 93 6.01 -27.45 -1.02
C LEU A 93 6.37 -28.54 0.00
N LEU A 94 5.41 -28.97 0.84
CA LEU A 94 5.63 -30.04 1.82
C LEU A 94 6.00 -31.36 1.14
N PHE A 95 5.27 -31.74 0.08
CA PHE A 95 5.54 -32.94 -0.69
C PHE A 95 6.92 -32.89 -1.35
N HIS A 96 7.27 -31.80 -2.03
CA HIS A 96 8.59 -31.65 -2.65
C HIS A 96 9.71 -31.63 -1.61
N ASN A 97 9.50 -31.03 -0.44
CA ASN A 97 10.48 -31.07 0.65
C ASN A 97 10.70 -32.50 1.14
N ALA A 98 9.63 -33.27 1.36
CA ALA A 98 9.74 -34.68 1.75
C ALA A 98 10.46 -35.51 0.67
N LEU A 99 10.12 -35.29 -0.61
CA LEU A 99 10.78 -35.93 -1.75
C LEU A 99 12.26 -35.56 -1.84
N ALA A 100 12.61 -34.30 -1.60
CA ALA A 100 13.98 -33.81 -1.58
C ALA A 100 14.80 -34.45 -0.44
N TRP A 101 14.22 -34.57 0.77
CA TRP A 101 14.86 -35.28 1.88
C TRP A 101 15.09 -36.76 1.57
N LEU A 102 14.08 -37.44 1.01
CA LEU A 102 14.20 -38.85 0.61
C LEU A 102 15.31 -39.02 -0.45
N ALA A 103 15.30 -38.20 -1.49
CA ALA A 103 16.31 -38.21 -2.54
C ALA A 103 17.70 -37.91 -1.98
N GLN A 104 17.83 -36.94 -1.06
CA GLN A 104 19.09 -36.61 -0.42
C GLN A 104 19.63 -37.76 0.43
N ILE A 105 18.80 -38.40 1.25
CA ILE A 105 19.19 -39.57 2.05
C ILE A 105 19.62 -40.72 1.15
N ALA A 106 18.80 -41.08 0.16
CA ALA A 106 19.11 -42.15 -0.78
C ALA A 106 20.43 -41.89 -1.51
N MET A 107 20.63 -40.66 -1.96
CA MET A 107 21.85 -40.25 -2.64
C MET A 107 23.07 -40.30 -1.70
N PHE A 108 22.99 -39.81 -0.45
CA PHE A 108 24.11 -39.91 0.50
C PHE A 108 24.43 -41.36 0.89
N ILE A 109 23.42 -42.24 0.99
CA ILE A 109 23.65 -43.67 1.22
C ILE A 109 24.40 -44.28 0.04
N VAL A 110 23.91 -44.09 -1.19
CA VAL A 110 24.55 -44.62 -2.40
C VAL A 110 25.97 -44.07 -2.55
N LEU A 111 26.16 -42.78 -2.36
CA LEU A 111 27.48 -42.15 -2.48
C LEU A 111 28.43 -42.55 -1.35
N GLY A 112 27.92 -42.75 -0.13
CA GLY A 112 28.68 -43.27 0.98
C GLY A 112 29.14 -44.72 0.77
N LEU A 113 28.32 -45.54 0.10
CA LEU A 113 28.69 -46.92 -0.28
C LEU A 113 29.79 -46.96 -1.35
N LEU A 114 29.91 -45.92 -2.17
CA LEU A 114 30.96 -45.80 -3.19
C LEU A 114 32.29 -45.29 -2.62
N CYS A 115 32.34 -44.87 -1.35
CA CYS A 115 33.50 -44.23 -0.75
C CYS A 115 34.10 -45.10 0.37
N PHE A 116 35.37 -45.50 0.22
CA PHE A 116 36.09 -46.24 1.26
C PHE A 116 36.83 -45.27 2.21
N PRO A 117 36.67 -45.39 3.55
CA PRO A 117 37.37 -44.52 4.50
C PRO A 117 38.90 -44.55 4.37
N SER A 118 39.47 -45.69 3.97
CA SER A 118 40.91 -45.83 3.71
C SER A 118 41.39 -44.92 2.57
N SER A 119 40.60 -44.78 1.52
CA SER A 119 40.94 -43.93 0.36
C SER A 119 40.89 -42.45 0.74
N LEU A 120 39.93 -42.05 1.56
CA LEU A 120 39.85 -40.67 2.07
C LEU A 120 41.07 -40.28 2.93
N LEU A 121 41.58 -41.21 3.75
CA LEU A 121 42.78 -40.95 4.56
C LEU A 121 44.02 -40.75 3.69
N ALA A 122 44.14 -41.50 2.58
CA ALA A 122 45.26 -41.40 1.66
C ALA A 122 45.36 -40.03 0.95
N VAL A 123 44.21 -39.36 0.71
CA VAL A 123 44.13 -38.07 0.02
C VAL A 123 43.84 -36.89 0.98
N SER A 124 43.79 -37.16 2.28
CA SER A 124 43.33 -36.22 3.31
C SER A 124 44.10 -34.91 3.33
N TRP A 125 45.43 -34.93 3.12
CA TRP A 125 46.25 -33.71 3.13
C TRP A 125 45.99 -32.82 1.91
N GLN A 126 45.92 -33.40 0.71
CA GLN A 126 45.63 -32.68 -0.53
C GLN A 126 44.21 -32.12 -0.49
N ALA A 127 43.24 -32.93 -0.04
CA ALA A 127 41.85 -32.54 0.05
C ALA A 127 41.61 -31.48 1.15
N LEU A 128 42.36 -31.52 2.25
CA LEU A 128 42.32 -30.47 3.29
C LEU A 128 42.82 -29.13 2.75
N GLY A 129 43.92 -29.11 2.01
CA GLY A 129 44.42 -27.89 1.36
C GLY A 129 43.38 -27.28 0.42
N ILE A 130 42.75 -28.10 -0.42
CA ILE A 130 41.67 -27.68 -1.32
C ILE A 130 40.47 -27.16 -0.53
N ALA A 131 40.05 -27.86 0.53
CA ALA A 131 38.93 -27.45 1.37
C ALA A 131 39.16 -26.08 2.03
N ILE A 132 40.38 -25.82 2.54
CA ILE A 132 40.73 -24.54 3.15
C ILE A 132 40.65 -23.41 2.11
N VAL A 133 41.24 -23.59 0.94
CA VAL A 133 41.20 -22.59 -0.14
C VAL A 133 39.75 -22.35 -0.60
N LEU A 134 38.97 -23.41 -0.79
CA LEU A 134 37.56 -23.27 -1.17
C LEU A 134 36.74 -22.53 -0.11
N MET A 135 36.96 -22.85 1.17
CA MET A 135 36.19 -22.31 2.29
C MET A 135 36.52 -20.85 2.60
N PHE A 136 37.82 -20.49 2.60
CA PHE A 136 38.30 -19.19 3.05
C PHE A 136 38.67 -18.22 1.93
N VAL A 137 38.78 -18.69 0.67
CA VAL A 137 39.18 -17.83 -0.46
C VAL A 137 38.14 -17.89 -1.58
N ALA A 138 38.00 -19.04 -2.24
CA ALA A 138 37.21 -19.13 -3.47
C ALA A 138 35.73 -18.81 -3.23
N ARG A 139 35.14 -19.34 -2.15
CA ARG A 139 33.75 -19.10 -1.82
C ARG A 139 33.47 -17.66 -1.38
N PRO A 140 34.22 -17.05 -0.43
CA PRO A 140 34.06 -15.63 -0.12
C PRO A 140 34.14 -14.73 -1.34
N LEU A 141 35.09 -14.99 -2.26
CA LEU A 141 35.20 -14.24 -3.50
C LEU A 141 33.97 -14.44 -4.40
N ALA A 142 33.56 -15.69 -4.64
CA ALA A 142 32.41 -15.98 -5.49
C ALA A 142 31.11 -15.37 -4.94
N VAL A 143 30.85 -15.53 -3.64
CA VAL A 143 29.67 -14.97 -2.98
C VAL A 143 29.73 -13.44 -2.99
N ALA A 144 30.87 -12.83 -2.71
CA ALA A 144 31.01 -11.38 -2.74
C ALA A 144 30.79 -10.82 -4.15
N VAL A 145 31.36 -11.43 -5.19
CA VAL A 145 31.16 -11.00 -6.58
C VAL A 145 29.69 -11.14 -6.99
N CYS A 146 29.06 -12.27 -6.66
CA CYS A 146 27.65 -12.49 -6.97
C CYS A 146 26.71 -11.56 -6.19
N LEU A 147 27.02 -11.22 -4.93
CA LEU A 147 26.15 -10.42 -4.07
C LEU A 147 26.45 -8.92 -4.09
N TRP A 148 27.60 -8.49 -4.63
CA TRP A 148 27.96 -7.07 -4.74
C TRP A 148 26.82 -6.22 -5.31
N PRO A 149 26.19 -6.55 -6.47
CA PRO A 149 25.17 -5.66 -7.05
C PRO A 149 23.86 -5.57 -6.24
N PHE A 150 23.66 -6.42 -5.23
CA PHE A 150 22.38 -6.54 -4.51
C PHE A 150 22.33 -5.82 -3.15
N GLY A 151 23.42 -5.16 -2.73
CA GLY A 151 23.42 -4.23 -1.58
C GLY A 151 23.31 -4.88 -0.19
N PHE A 152 23.80 -6.11 -0.03
CA PHE A 152 23.85 -6.83 1.26
C PHE A 152 24.82 -6.17 2.26
N GLN A 153 24.48 -6.22 3.55
CA GLN A 153 25.35 -5.72 4.62
C GLN A 153 26.56 -6.65 4.84
N LYS A 154 27.68 -6.12 5.32
CA LYS A 154 28.91 -6.91 5.57
C LYS A 154 28.67 -8.13 6.47
N LYS A 155 27.78 -8.01 7.48
CA LYS A 155 27.42 -9.11 8.39
C LYS A 155 26.63 -10.21 7.67
N GLU A 156 25.66 -9.84 6.84
CA GLU A 156 24.85 -10.76 6.04
C GLU A 156 25.70 -11.46 4.99
N MET A 157 26.58 -10.71 4.30
CA MET A 157 27.51 -11.25 3.32
C MET A 157 28.52 -12.21 3.97
N THR A 158 28.96 -11.92 5.20
CA THR A 158 29.82 -12.82 5.98
C THR A 158 29.09 -14.11 6.33
N LEU A 159 27.82 -14.04 6.76
CA LEU A 159 27.02 -15.23 7.05
C LEU A 159 26.72 -16.05 5.79
N ALA A 160 26.34 -15.40 4.69
CA ALA A 160 26.08 -16.06 3.39
C ALA A 160 27.33 -16.75 2.83
N THR A 161 28.48 -16.10 2.99
CA THR A 161 29.78 -16.68 2.66
C THR A 161 30.11 -17.88 3.56
N TRP A 162 29.83 -17.78 4.86
CA TRP A 162 30.10 -18.85 5.83
C TRP A 162 29.13 -20.03 5.74
N GLY A 163 27.93 -19.81 5.16
CA GLY A 163 26.86 -20.78 4.94
C GLY A 163 27.24 -21.89 3.98
N GLY A 164 28.28 -22.65 4.34
CA GLY A 164 28.93 -23.75 3.64
C GLY A 164 27.99 -24.76 3.02
N LEU A 165 28.29 -25.16 1.79
CA LEU A 165 27.53 -26.13 0.98
C LEU A 165 27.21 -27.38 1.80
N LYS A 166 25.92 -27.56 2.11
CA LYS A 166 25.30 -28.89 2.19
C LYS A 166 25.07 -29.32 0.74
N GLY A 167 26.07 -29.95 0.16
CA GLY A 167 26.11 -30.17 -1.27
C GLY A 167 26.00 -31.63 -1.62
N ALA A 168 24.78 -32.13 -1.77
CA ALA A 168 24.53 -33.34 -2.54
C ALA A 168 25.12 -33.23 -3.96
N VAL A 169 24.93 -32.05 -4.56
CA VAL A 169 25.24 -31.75 -5.97
C VAL A 169 26.72 -31.90 -6.33
N PRO A 170 27.72 -31.34 -5.63
CA PRO A 170 29.13 -31.55 -5.96
C PRO A 170 29.53 -33.03 -5.97
N ILE A 171 29.05 -33.82 -5.01
CA ILE A 171 29.37 -35.26 -4.96
C ILE A 171 28.71 -35.98 -6.15
N THR A 172 27.44 -35.65 -6.47
CA THR A 172 26.79 -36.17 -7.68
C THR A 172 27.54 -35.76 -8.95
N LEU A 173 28.07 -34.54 -9.03
CA LEU A 173 28.83 -34.12 -10.20
C LEU A 173 30.16 -34.87 -10.31
N ALA A 174 30.78 -35.21 -9.18
CA ALA A 174 32.00 -36.00 -9.12
C ALA A 174 31.80 -37.47 -9.52
N THR A 175 30.58 -37.99 -9.55
CA THR A 175 30.33 -39.33 -10.10
C THR A 175 30.34 -39.37 -11.63
N PHE A 176 30.16 -38.25 -12.33
CA PHE A 176 30.23 -38.26 -13.80
C PHE A 176 31.60 -38.71 -14.33
N PRO A 177 32.74 -38.18 -13.85
CA PRO A 177 34.05 -38.71 -14.22
C PRO A 177 34.19 -40.22 -13.98
N VAL A 178 33.62 -40.74 -12.88
CA VAL A 178 33.64 -42.17 -12.55
C VAL A 178 32.77 -42.97 -13.52
N LEU A 179 31.57 -42.46 -13.85
CA LEU A 179 30.65 -43.05 -14.81
C LEU A 179 31.24 -43.12 -16.23
N PHE A 180 32.03 -42.12 -16.62
CA PHE A 180 32.68 -42.03 -17.93
C PHE A 180 34.09 -42.65 -17.95
N ASP A 181 34.49 -43.34 -16.88
CA ASP A 181 35.78 -44.02 -16.74
C ASP A 181 36.99 -43.13 -17.07
N ILE A 182 36.94 -41.88 -16.58
CA ILE A 182 38.00 -40.89 -16.81
C ILE A 182 39.22 -41.23 -15.94
N VAL A 183 40.42 -41.04 -16.48
CA VAL A 183 41.68 -41.21 -15.74
C VAL A 183 41.67 -40.37 -14.46
N ASN A 184 41.99 -41.00 -13.32
CA ASN A 184 41.95 -40.40 -11.97
C ASN A 184 40.55 -39.98 -11.49
N ALA A 185 39.46 -40.53 -12.04
CA ALA A 185 38.11 -40.22 -11.60
C ALA A 185 37.86 -40.54 -10.12
N GLU A 186 38.39 -41.66 -9.61
CA GLU A 186 38.29 -42.05 -8.19
C GLU A 186 38.95 -41.01 -7.28
N LEU A 187 40.12 -40.49 -7.66
CA LEU A 187 40.81 -39.44 -6.92
C LEU A 187 39.98 -38.15 -6.87
N ILE A 188 39.37 -37.74 -7.99
CA ILE A 188 38.49 -36.55 -8.04
C ILE A 188 37.28 -36.77 -7.14
N PHE A 189 36.68 -37.95 -7.19
CA PHE A 189 35.55 -38.33 -6.35
C PHE A 189 35.90 -38.26 -4.87
N ASP A 190 36.99 -38.90 -4.45
CA ASP A 190 37.44 -38.94 -3.05
C ASP A 190 37.77 -37.54 -2.51
N VAL A 191 38.43 -36.70 -3.32
CA VAL A 191 38.73 -35.31 -2.94
C VAL A 191 37.45 -34.51 -2.75
N VAL A 192 36.52 -34.57 -3.71
CA VAL A 192 35.25 -33.82 -3.62
C VAL A 192 34.41 -34.32 -2.45
N PHE A 193 34.35 -35.63 -2.24
CA PHE A 193 33.66 -36.24 -1.11
C PHE A 193 34.25 -35.77 0.22
N PHE A 194 35.58 -35.82 0.39
CA PHE A 194 36.26 -35.33 1.59
C PHE A 194 35.95 -33.86 1.88
N VAL A 195 36.04 -32.99 0.86
CA VAL A 195 35.76 -31.56 0.99
C VAL A 195 34.32 -31.31 1.45
N VAL A 196 33.35 -32.03 0.89
CA VAL A 196 31.93 -31.88 1.26
C VAL A 196 31.68 -32.37 2.68
N VAL A 197 32.25 -33.51 3.09
CA VAL A 197 32.14 -34.02 4.47
C VAL A 197 32.75 -33.03 5.46
N LEU A 198 33.97 -32.54 5.18
CA LEU A 198 34.65 -31.58 6.04
C LEU A 198 33.87 -30.25 6.15
N SER A 199 33.36 -29.74 5.03
CA SER A 199 32.49 -28.56 4.99
C SER A 199 31.21 -28.76 5.80
N ALA A 200 30.55 -29.91 5.65
CA ALA A 200 29.32 -30.22 6.40
C ALA A 200 29.57 -30.33 7.91
N LEU A 201 30.70 -30.90 8.33
CA LEU A 201 31.09 -31.00 9.74
C LEU A 201 31.46 -29.63 10.32
N ILE A 202 32.37 -28.89 9.68
CA ILE A 202 32.89 -27.63 10.21
C ILE A 202 31.88 -26.49 10.03
N GLN A 203 31.47 -26.22 8.78
CA GLN A 203 30.59 -25.09 8.48
C GLN A 203 29.15 -25.37 8.92
N GLY A 204 28.67 -26.61 8.77
CA GLY A 204 27.32 -26.99 9.21
C GLY A 204 27.11 -26.86 10.72
N TRP A 205 28.09 -27.31 11.52
CA TRP A 205 28.05 -27.17 12.98
C TRP A 205 28.26 -25.73 13.46
N SER A 206 29.18 -24.99 12.82
CA SER A 206 29.51 -23.62 13.25
C SER A 206 28.49 -22.56 12.77
N LEU A 207 27.61 -22.87 11.82
CA LEU A 207 26.69 -21.90 11.23
C LEU A 207 25.76 -21.23 12.26
N PRO A 208 25.06 -21.94 13.17
CA PRO A 208 24.23 -21.30 14.19
C PRO A 208 25.03 -20.41 15.13
N TRP A 209 26.26 -20.83 15.46
CA TRP A 209 27.18 -20.06 16.30
C TRP A 209 27.64 -18.77 15.61
N VAL A 210 28.00 -18.83 14.32
CA VAL A 210 28.37 -17.66 13.52
C VAL A 210 27.18 -16.71 13.37
N ALA A 211 25.98 -17.23 13.10
CA ALA A 211 24.75 -16.42 13.03
C ALA A 211 24.48 -15.68 14.35
N LYS A 212 24.64 -16.36 15.49
CA LYS A 212 24.53 -15.75 16.82
C LYS A 212 25.59 -14.66 17.04
N LYS A 213 26.86 -14.92 16.70
CA LYS A 213 27.97 -13.96 16.86
C LYS A 213 27.80 -12.72 15.97
N LEU A 214 27.22 -12.87 14.79
CA LEU A 214 26.92 -11.76 13.89
C LEU A 214 25.65 -10.98 14.27
N GLY A 215 24.89 -11.46 15.27
CA GLY A 215 23.64 -10.84 15.71
C GLY A 215 22.48 -11.05 14.73
N LEU A 216 22.51 -12.14 13.94
CA LEU A 216 21.53 -12.44 12.89
C LEU A 216 20.52 -13.53 13.30
N ASN A 217 20.50 -13.91 14.59
CA ASN A 217 19.62 -14.96 15.10
C ASN A 217 18.33 -14.33 15.64
N GLN A 218 17.19 -14.57 14.97
CA GLN A 218 15.88 -14.19 15.51
C GLN A 218 15.31 -15.34 16.36
N PRO A 219 14.65 -15.06 17.50
CA PRO A 219 13.91 -16.09 18.22
C PRO A 219 12.83 -16.68 17.31
N LEU A 220 12.74 -18.00 17.24
CA LEU A 220 11.65 -18.68 16.53
C LEU A 220 10.33 -18.17 17.12
N PRO A 221 9.38 -17.68 16.31
CA PRO A 221 8.03 -17.42 16.81
C PRO A 221 7.49 -18.71 17.43
N SER A 222 6.86 -18.60 18.60
CA SER A 222 6.27 -19.74 19.32
C SER A 222 5.31 -20.50 18.40
N SER A 223 5.60 -21.76 18.12
CA SER A 223 4.74 -22.61 17.28
C SER A 223 3.34 -22.71 17.88
N PRO A 224 2.26 -22.55 17.10
CA PRO A 224 0.91 -22.79 17.61
C PRO A 224 0.74 -24.29 17.96
N PRO A 225 0.05 -24.63 19.07
CA PRO A 225 -0.16 -25.98 19.57
C PRO A 225 -1.13 -26.81 18.72
N VAL A 226 -1.83 -26.20 17.76
CA VAL A 226 -2.76 -26.91 16.87
C VAL A 226 -2.51 -26.52 15.42
N GLN A 227 -1.95 -27.44 14.62
CA GLN A 227 -1.87 -27.31 13.17
C GLN A 227 -3.16 -27.87 12.55
N LEU A 228 -4.13 -27.01 12.23
CA LEU A 228 -5.33 -27.43 11.53
C LEU A 228 -5.04 -27.52 10.02
N GLU A 229 -4.91 -28.75 9.49
CA GLU A 229 -4.83 -29.00 8.04
C GLU A 229 -6.24 -29.07 7.44
N ILE A 230 -6.74 -27.96 6.91
CA ILE A 230 -8.02 -27.92 6.19
C ILE A 230 -7.78 -28.35 4.74
N HIS A 231 -8.11 -29.61 4.43
CA HIS A 231 -7.80 -30.25 3.15
C HIS A 231 -8.67 -29.81 1.95
N SER A 232 -9.68 -28.95 2.14
CA SER A 232 -10.52 -28.49 1.03
C SER A 232 -11.07 -27.09 1.26
N LEU A 233 -10.47 -26.10 0.58
CA LEU A 233 -10.98 -24.73 0.45
C LEU A 233 -11.66 -24.49 -0.92
N ARG A 234 -12.00 -25.57 -1.65
CA ARG A 234 -12.56 -25.44 -3.01
C ARG A 234 -14.06 -25.12 -3.05
N HIS A 235 -14.79 -25.44 -2.00
CA HIS A 235 -16.24 -25.22 -1.93
C HIS A 235 -16.67 -24.36 -0.73
N VAL A 236 -15.72 -23.77 0.00
CA VAL A 236 -16.01 -22.89 1.13
C VAL A 236 -15.33 -21.55 0.86
N GLU A 237 -16.13 -20.52 0.65
CA GLU A 237 -15.68 -19.13 0.54
C GLU A 237 -15.27 -18.61 1.92
N GLY A 238 -14.17 -19.12 2.49
CA GLY A 238 -13.67 -18.62 3.78
C GLY A 238 -12.17 -18.78 4.00
N ASP A 239 -11.55 -17.78 4.63
CA ASP A 239 -10.18 -17.81 5.13
C ASP A 239 -10.17 -18.30 6.58
N VAL A 240 -9.16 -19.09 6.97
CA VAL A 240 -8.98 -19.55 8.36
C VAL A 240 -7.73 -18.95 8.96
N VAL A 241 -7.89 -18.39 10.15
CA VAL A 241 -6.87 -17.63 10.87
C VAL A 241 -6.71 -18.18 12.28
N ASP A 242 -5.46 -18.23 12.75
CA ASP A 242 -5.07 -18.73 14.07
C ASP A 242 -4.42 -17.59 14.86
N TYR A 243 -4.90 -17.36 16.08
CA TYR A 243 -4.39 -16.36 17.00
C TYR A 243 -4.09 -16.97 18.37
N THR A 244 -2.91 -16.67 18.92
CA THR A 244 -2.61 -16.88 20.33
C THR A 244 -3.10 -15.67 21.12
N VAL A 245 -4.00 -15.91 22.07
CA VAL A 245 -4.59 -14.87 22.91
C VAL A 245 -3.53 -14.31 23.84
N ALA A 246 -3.14 -13.07 23.61
CA ALA A 246 -2.22 -12.41 24.52
C ALA A 246 -2.90 -12.04 25.84
N GLY A 247 -2.12 -11.99 26.94
CA GLY A 247 -2.67 -11.76 28.28
C GLY A 247 -3.35 -10.41 28.51
N ASN A 248 -3.06 -9.43 27.68
CA ASN A 248 -3.64 -8.07 27.66
C ASN A 248 -4.55 -7.82 26.45
N SER A 249 -4.92 -8.86 25.70
CA SER A 249 -5.78 -8.69 24.52
C SER A 249 -7.23 -8.36 24.93
N PRO A 250 -7.99 -7.59 24.12
CA PRO A 250 -9.39 -7.25 24.40
C PRO A 250 -10.33 -8.45 24.55
N ALA A 251 -9.96 -9.62 24.01
CA ALA A 251 -10.69 -10.88 24.14
C ALA A 251 -10.32 -11.69 25.39
N ALA A 252 -9.19 -11.41 26.05
CA ALA A 252 -8.76 -12.13 27.23
C ALA A 252 -9.74 -11.90 28.40
N GLY A 253 -10.21 -12.99 29.00
CA GLY A 253 -11.16 -13.00 30.12
C GLY A 253 -12.62 -12.78 29.73
N LYS A 254 -12.94 -12.59 28.44
CA LYS A 254 -14.32 -12.38 27.96
C LYS A 254 -14.98 -13.66 27.48
N LYS A 255 -16.31 -13.71 27.52
CA LYS A 255 -17.08 -14.80 26.89
C LYS A 255 -17.14 -14.60 25.37
N VAL A 256 -17.23 -15.69 24.62
CA VAL A 256 -17.40 -15.62 23.15
C VAL A 256 -18.62 -14.78 22.75
N SER A 257 -19.73 -14.83 23.51
CA SER A 257 -20.92 -13.99 23.24
C SER A 257 -20.70 -12.49 23.46
N GLU A 258 -19.68 -12.11 24.23
CA GLU A 258 -19.33 -10.72 24.53
C GLU A 258 -18.32 -10.15 23.53
N LEU A 259 -17.84 -10.99 22.61
CA LEU A 259 -16.97 -10.57 21.51
C LEU A 259 -17.85 -10.08 20.37
N SER A 260 -17.78 -8.79 20.06
CA SER A 260 -18.42 -8.19 18.88
C SER A 260 -17.68 -8.61 17.60
N LEU A 261 -17.77 -9.90 17.26
CA LEU A 261 -17.16 -10.44 16.05
C LEU A 261 -17.85 -9.82 14.82
N PRO A 262 -17.09 -9.31 13.83
CA PRO A 262 -17.65 -8.77 12.59
C PRO A 262 -18.48 -9.79 11.82
N GLU A 263 -19.38 -9.31 10.98
CA GLU A 263 -20.20 -10.16 10.13
C GLU A 263 -19.31 -11.04 9.22
N GLY A 264 -19.64 -12.34 9.15
CA GLY A 264 -18.85 -13.32 8.42
C GLY A 264 -17.64 -13.87 9.17
N VAL A 265 -17.42 -13.52 10.44
CA VAL A 265 -16.38 -14.11 11.30
C VAL A 265 -17.00 -15.04 12.34
N THR A 266 -16.52 -16.28 12.38
CA THR A 266 -16.95 -17.28 13.37
C THR A 266 -15.73 -17.93 14.02
N ILE A 267 -15.68 -17.98 15.36
CA ILE A 267 -14.69 -18.80 16.06
C ILE A 267 -15.08 -20.27 15.84
N ALA A 268 -14.22 -21.03 15.18
CA ALA A 268 -14.42 -22.45 14.92
C ALA A 268 -13.91 -23.33 16.07
N LEU A 269 -12.80 -22.94 16.71
CA LEU A 269 -12.18 -23.70 17.80
C LEU A 269 -11.41 -22.78 18.75
N ILE A 270 -11.42 -23.13 20.04
CA ILE A 270 -10.48 -22.65 21.04
C ILE A 270 -9.67 -23.85 21.56
N ALA A 271 -8.34 -23.78 21.51
CA ALA A 271 -7.43 -24.78 22.08
C ALA A 271 -6.71 -24.22 23.30
N ARG A 272 -6.72 -24.98 24.40
CA ARG A 272 -6.12 -24.59 25.69
C ARG A 272 -5.42 -25.79 26.30
N ASN A 273 -4.11 -25.70 26.60
CA ASN A 273 -3.34 -26.76 27.24
C ASN A 273 -3.61 -28.15 26.61
N ASP A 274 -3.52 -28.24 25.28
CA ASP A 274 -3.78 -29.43 24.45
C ASP A 274 -5.23 -29.95 24.44
N ALA A 275 -6.17 -29.28 25.10
CA ALA A 275 -7.59 -29.60 25.06
C ALA A 275 -8.35 -28.79 24.00
N PHE A 276 -9.23 -29.48 23.25
CA PHE A 276 -10.20 -28.88 22.33
C PHE A 276 -11.41 -28.36 23.11
N ILE A 277 -11.72 -27.06 23.00
CA ILE A 277 -12.87 -26.43 23.63
C ILE A 277 -13.82 -25.91 22.54
N PRO A 278 -15.05 -26.43 22.44
CA PRO A 278 -16.02 -25.92 21.49
C PRO A 278 -16.44 -24.48 21.87
N PRO A 279 -16.43 -23.53 20.92
CA PRO A 279 -16.79 -22.14 21.18
C PRO A 279 -18.30 -22.02 21.32
N ARG A 280 -18.79 -22.01 22.57
CA ARG A 280 -20.17 -21.67 22.92
C ARG A 280 -20.21 -20.22 23.37
N GLY A 281 -21.38 -19.58 23.30
CA GLY A 281 -21.54 -18.21 23.82
C GLY A 281 -21.05 -18.03 25.26
N SER A 282 -21.16 -19.07 26.10
CA SER A 282 -20.67 -19.08 27.48
C SER A 282 -19.18 -19.39 27.65
N THR A 283 -18.46 -19.79 26.60
CA THR A 283 -17.04 -20.15 26.68
C THR A 283 -16.20 -18.91 26.93
N ILE A 284 -15.40 -18.91 27.99
CA ILE A 284 -14.48 -17.82 28.35
C ILE A 284 -13.14 -18.04 27.64
N ILE A 285 -12.64 -17.00 26.98
CA ILE A 285 -11.31 -17.00 26.34
C ILE A 285 -10.26 -16.58 27.36
N ASN A 286 -9.23 -17.39 27.55
CA ASN A 286 -8.16 -17.13 28.51
C ASN A 286 -6.86 -16.70 27.80
N PRO A 287 -6.01 -15.90 28.47
CA PRO A 287 -4.61 -15.72 28.08
C PRO A 287 -3.92 -17.05 27.74
N GLY A 288 -3.25 -17.10 26.60
CA GLY A 288 -2.55 -18.29 26.11
C GLY A 288 -3.43 -19.30 25.37
N ASP A 289 -4.75 -19.05 25.25
CA ASP A 289 -5.61 -19.85 24.37
C ASP A 289 -5.23 -19.63 22.91
N HIS A 290 -5.44 -20.66 22.09
CA HIS A 290 -5.33 -20.55 20.64
C HIS A 290 -6.72 -20.55 20.02
N VAL A 291 -7.07 -19.43 19.40
CA VAL A 291 -8.38 -19.20 18.81
C VAL A 291 -8.27 -19.31 17.31
N ILE A 292 -9.04 -20.24 16.74
CA ILE A 292 -9.12 -20.47 15.31
C ILE A 292 -10.44 -19.89 14.83
N ALA A 293 -10.36 -18.85 14.02
CA ALA A 293 -11.52 -18.19 13.42
C ALA A 293 -11.60 -18.47 11.92
N VAL A 294 -12.81 -18.70 11.44
CA VAL A 294 -13.16 -18.82 10.03
C VAL A 294 -13.84 -17.53 9.62
N MET A 295 -13.37 -16.95 8.52
CA MET A 295 -13.81 -15.66 8.01
C MET A 295 -14.33 -15.87 6.60
N LYS A 296 -15.51 -15.37 6.26
CA LYS A 296 -16.03 -15.40 4.89
C LYS A 296 -15.06 -14.66 3.95
N ARG A 297 -14.75 -15.26 2.81
CA ARG A 297 -13.74 -14.77 1.88
C ARG A 297 -14.31 -13.61 1.07
N ASP A 298 -13.78 -12.43 1.30
CA ASP A 298 -14.02 -11.27 0.45
C ASP A 298 -13.01 -11.28 -0.72
N LYS A 299 -13.37 -10.72 -1.88
CA LYS A 299 -12.50 -10.77 -3.09
C LYS A 299 -11.18 -10.00 -2.93
N GLN A 300 -11.05 -9.20 -1.86
CA GLN A 300 -9.83 -8.47 -1.50
C GLN A 300 -9.12 -9.12 -0.30
N SER A 301 -7.78 -9.06 -0.38
CA SER A 301 -6.77 -9.80 0.40
C SER A 301 -6.92 -9.80 1.94
N ARG A 302 -5.95 -10.44 2.63
CA ARG A 302 -5.71 -10.53 4.10
C ARG A 302 -5.69 -9.20 4.90
N HIS A 303 -6.28 -8.11 4.39
CA HIS A 303 -6.33 -6.76 4.92
C HIS A 303 -7.77 -6.23 5.07
N SER A 304 -8.80 -7.10 4.95
CA SER A 304 -10.17 -6.71 5.25
C SER A 304 -10.28 -6.17 6.69
N LEU A 305 -11.21 -5.23 6.92
CA LEU A 305 -11.48 -4.66 8.24
C LEU A 305 -11.72 -5.76 9.28
N SER A 306 -12.44 -6.83 8.87
CA SER A 306 -12.66 -8.03 9.67
C SER A 306 -11.35 -8.69 10.11
N TYR A 307 -10.33 -8.75 9.25
CA TYR A 307 -9.02 -9.35 9.60
C TYR A 307 -8.28 -8.50 10.63
N ARG A 308 -8.36 -7.17 10.52
CA ARG A 308 -7.75 -6.23 11.47
C ARG A 308 -8.46 -6.24 12.81
N ILE A 309 -9.79 -6.23 12.83
CA ILE A 309 -10.60 -6.29 14.06
C ILE A 309 -10.33 -7.60 14.80
N VAL A 310 -10.37 -8.74 14.09
CA VAL A 310 -10.09 -10.05 14.70
C VAL A 310 -8.66 -10.11 15.23
N ARG A 311 -7.68 -9.56 14.51
CA ARG A 311 -6.29 -9.46 14.98
C ARG A 311 -6.15 -8.59 16.23
N LEU A 312 -6.83 -7.45 16.29
CA LEU A 312 -6.83 -6.55 17.46
C LEU A 312 -7.54 -7.17 18.66
N LEU A 313 -8.57 -8.00 18.44
CA LEU A 313 -9.29 -8.68 19.51
C LEU A 313 -8.40 -9.70 20.25
N PHE A 314 -7.52 -10.42 19.54
CA PHE A 314 -6.77 -11.54 20.11
C PHE A 314 -5.28 -11.29 20.38
N LEU A 315 -4.65 -10.28 19.78
CA LEU A 315 -3.22 -9.97 20.00
C LEU A 315 -2.99 -8.80 20.99
N SER A 316 -1.81 -8.79 21.60
CA SER A 316 -1.28 -7.69 22.44
C SER A 316 -0.81 -6.53 21.56
N GLU A 317 -1.01 -5.29 22.00
CA GLU A 317 -0.36 -4.09 21.45
C GLU A 317 1.16 -4.00 21.71
N THR A 318 1.79 -5.02 22.30
CA THR A 318 3.24 -5.02 22.57
C THR A 318 3.94 -6.21 21.93
N SER A 319 4.44 -6.00 20.72
CA SER A 319 5.52 -6.81 20.14
C SER A 319 6.86 -6.45 20.83
N PRO A 320 7.86 -7.35 20.90
CA PRO A 320 9.17 -7.04 21.51
C PRO A 320 9.81 -5.82 20.82
N PRO A 321 10.64 -5.03 21.53
CA PRO A 321 11.09 -3.73 21.03
C PRO A 321 11.86 -3.93 19.74
N MET A 322 11.23 -3.55 18.63
CA MET A 322 11.92 -3.48 17.36
C MET A 322 12.87 -2.30 17.37
N ALA A 323 13.99 -2.41 16.65
CA ALA A 323 15.05 -1.40 16.59
C ALA A 323 14.63 -0.08 15.89
N TYR A 324 13.35 0.07 15.57
CA TYR A 324 12.77 1.26 14.98
C TYR A 324 11.29 1.34 15.35
N ASN A 325 10.76 2.55 15.40
CA ASN A 325 9.35 2.81 15.65
C ASN A 325 8.48 2.31 14.46
N GLU A 326 7.72 1.23 14.66
CA GLU A 326 6.83 0.64 13.64
C GLU A 326 5.72 1.57 13.20
N GLU A 327 5.20 2.38 14.11
CA GLU A 327 4.15 3.35 13.83
C GLU A 327 4.68 4.42 12.87
N MET A 328 5.86 4.98 13.14
CA MET A 328 6.56 5.88 12.23
C MET A 328 6.87 5.21 10.89
N SER A 329 7.29 3.93 10.90
CA SER A 329 7.57 3.20 9.66
C SER A 329 6.29 3.02 8.84
N SER A 330 5.18 2.67 9.49
CA SER A 330 3.87 2.50 8.86
C SER A 330 3.32 3.83 8.34
N ARG A 331 3.55 4.93 9.06
CA ARG A 331 3.27 6.31 8.62
C ARG A 331 4.05 6.63 7.35
N LEU A 332 5.35 6.36 7.34
CA LEU A 332 6.21 6.57 6.18
C LEU A 332 5.78 5.71 4.99
N TYR A 333 5.42 4.45 5.20
CA TYR A 333 4.88 3.58 4.16
C TYR A 333 3.58 4.12 3.57
N ARG A 334 2.65 4.61 4.39
CA ARG A 334 1.39 5.21 3.90
C ARG A 334 1.63 6.44 3.01
N LEU A 335 2.65 7.24 3.33
CA LEU A 335 3.03 8.39 2.51
C LEU A 335 3.72 7.98 1.20
N LEU A 336 4.47 6.88 1.22
CA LEU A 336 5.29 6.45 0.09
C LEU A 336 4.62 5.40 -0.81
N ARG A 337 3.57 4.70 -0.34
CA ARG A 337 2.88 3.67 -1.10
C ARG A 337 2.34 4.12 -2.48
N PRO A 338 2.01 5.41 -2.74
CA PRO A 338 1.57 5.83 -4.07
C PRO A 338 2.68 5.81 -5.12
N TYR A 339 3.96 5.67 -4.72
CA TYR A 339 5.09 5.66 -5.65
C TYR A 339 5.43 4.25 -6.11
N ASP A 340 5.38 4.03 -7.42
CA ASP A 340 5.72 2.74 -8.04
C ASP A 340 7.17 2.31 -7.77
N GLY A 341 7.38 1.00 -7.57
CA GLY A 341 8.70 0.45 -7.28
C GLY A 341 9.21 0.73 -5.87
N LEU A 342 8.32 1.10 -4.94
CA LEU A 342 8.62 1.17 -3.51
C LEU A 342 8.90 -0.23 -2.94
N THR A 343 10.02 -0.36 -2.24
CA THR A 343 10.39 -1.57 -1.50
C THR A 343 10.88 -1.19 -0.10
N GLY A 344 10.41 -1.91 0.92
CA GLY A 344 10.86 -1.73 2.30
C GLY A 344 11.85 -2.82 2.69
N LYS A 345 12.98 -2.46 3.32
CA LYS A 345 13.90 -3.45 3.88
C LYS A 345 14.61 -2.96 5.16
N PRO A 346 14.95 -3.86 6.09
CA PRO A 346 15.73 -3.50 7.26
C PRO A 346 17.13 -2.98 6.87
N MET A 347 17.49 -1.76 7.28
CA MET A 347 18.81 -1.17 7.00
C MET A 347 19.24 -0.21 8.13
N PHE A 348 20.56 -0.07 8.34
CA PHE A 348 21.15 0.88 9.30
C PHE A 348 20.71 0.72 10.76
N GLY A 349 20.26 -0.47 11.16
CA GLY A 349 19.69 -0.69 12.48
C GLY A 349 18.24 -0.23 12.63
N GLY A 350 17.56 0.12 11.53
CA GLY A 350 16.14 0.45 11.47
C GLY A 350 15.47 -0.09 10.19
N PHE A 351 14.48 0.62 9.65
CA PHE A 351 13.73 0.24 8.46
C PHE A 351 13.80 1.31 7.38
N ALA A 352 14.15 0.92 6.17
CA ALA A 352 14.38 1.83 5.06
C ALA A 352 13.45 1.55 3.88
N TYR A 353 13.06 2.62 3.21
CA TYR A 353 12.29 2.60 1.98
C TYR A 353 13.18 2.95 0.80
N LEU A 354 13.00 2.19 -0.28
CA LEU A 354 13.73 2.33 -1.52
C LEU A 354 12.75 2.51 -2.65
N LEU A 355 12.97 3.54 -3.45
CA LEU A 355 12.21 3.81 -4.65
C LEU A 355 13.03 3.38 -5.86
N HIS A 356 12.53 2.41 -6.64
CA HIS A 356 13.27 1.78 -7.74
C HIS A 356 14.66 1.26 -7.32
N GLY A 357 14.77 0.73 -6.10
CA GLY A 357 16.03 0.24 -5.54
C GLY A 357 16.99 1.32 -5.02
N ASN A 358 16.64 2.60 -5.09
CA ASN A 358 17.40 3.70 -4.49
C ASN A 358 16.84 4.07 -3.12
N LEU A 359 17.70 4.12 -2.11
CA LEU A 359 17.33 4.57 -0.77
C LEU A 359 16.78 6.00 -0.82
N CYS A 360 15.55 6.20 -0.33
CA CYS A 360 14.88 7.51 -0.27
C CYS A 360 14.76 8.02 1.18
N CYS A 361 14.26 7.19 2.08
CA CYS A 361 14.08 7.54 3.49
C CYS A 361 13.98 6.29 4.37
N GLY A 362 13.93 6.48 5.69
CA GLY A 362 13.78 5.39 6.63
C GLY A 362 13.58 5.86 8.06
N VAL A 363 13.33 4.91 8.95
CA VAL A 363 13.17 5.12 10.39
C VAL A 363 14.27 4.36 11.11
N ARG A 364 14.91 4.99 12.10
CA ARG A 364 15.92 4.36 12.95
C ARG A 364 15.73 4.80 14.39
N ASP A 365 15.55 3.85 15.30
CA ASP A 365 15.08 4.12 16.65
C ASP A 365 13.78 4.96 16.59
N ASN A 366 13.79 6.18 17.14
CA ASN A 366 12.70 7.15 17.00
C ASN A 366 13.00 8.27 16.01
N HIS A 367 14.05 8.17 15.17
CA HIS A 367 14.49 9.23 14.26
C HIS A 367 14.07 8.94 12.82
N LEU A 368 13.88 10.00 12.04
CA LEU A 368 13.65 9.90 10.60
C LEU A 368 14.95 10.15 9.84
N ILE A 369 15.23 9.35 8.83
CA ILE A 369 16.37 9.51 7.93
C ILE A 369 15.83 9.87 6.56
N LEU A 370 16.25 11.01 6.02
CA LEU A 370 15.76 11.53 4.74
C LEU A 370 16.91 11.81 3.78
N ARG A 371 16.72 11.43 2.52
CA ARG A 371 17.52 11.93 1.41
C ARG A 371 16.95 13.26 0.94
N VAL A 372 17.79 14.27 0.85
CA VAL A 372 17.40 15.62 0.44
C VAL A 372 18.26 16.10 -0.73
N GLY A 373 17.66 16.92 -1.59
CA GLY A 373 18.34 17.49 -2.74
C GLY A 373 19.53 18.37 -2.33
N PRO A 374 20.54 18.52 -3.21
CA PRO A 374 21.76 19.29 -2.92
C PRO A 374 21.47 20.77 -2.59
N ASP A 375 20.39 21.33 -3.15
CA ASP A 375 19.99 22.73 -2.94
C ASP A 375 19.32 22.95 -1.56
N ALA A 376 18.56 21.96 -1.08
CA ALA A 376 17.85 22.01 0.20
C ALA A 376 18.73 21.61 1.39
N TYR A 377 19.76 20.79 1.16
CA TYR A 377 20.62 20.22 2.20
C TYR A 377 21.26 21.26 3.15
N PRO A 378 21.85 22.38 2.67
CA PRO A 378 22.49 23.37 3.55
C PRO A 378 21.49 24.21 4.35
N GLN A 379 20.25 24.32 3.86
CA GLN A 379 19.19 25.09 4.51
C GLN A 379 18.54 24.25 5.62
N LEU A 380 18.23 22.99 5.34
CA LEU A 380 17.62 22.08 6.31
C LEU A 380 18.52 21.78 7.51
N LEU A 381 19.85 21.78 7.33
CA LEU A 381 20.79 21.64 8.46
C LEU A 381 20.77 22.83 9.44
N LYS A 382 20.13 23.96 9.08
CA LYS A 382 19.94 25.09 9.99
C LYS A 382 18.66 24.97 10.83
N SER A 383 17.78 24.03 10.49
CA SER A 383 16.51 23.83 11.19
C SER A 383 16.70 23.10 12.52
N PRO A 384 15.93 23.44 13.57
CA PRO A 384 15.97 22.74 14.85
C PRO A 384 15.66 21.25 14.68
N GLY A 385 16.39 20.38 15.40
CA GLY A 385 16.18 18.93 15.36
C GLY A 385 16.64 18.25 14.07
N ILE A 386 17.39 18.93 13.19
CA ILE A 386 17.95 18.34 11.96
C ILE A 386 19.48 18.29 12.06
N ARG A 387 20.06 17.13 11.73
CA ARG A 387 21.52 16.90 11.77
C ARG A 387 22.00 16.01 10.63
N GLU A 388 23.30 15.99 10.39
CA GLU A 388 23.88 15.16 9.34
C GLU A 388 23.74 13.66 9.63
N PHE A 389 23.39 12.87 8.61
CA PHE A 389 23.34 11.42 8.73
C PHE A 389 24.73 10.81 8.57
N ALA A 390 25.25 10.24 9.66
CA ALA A 390 26.56 9.58 9.71
C ALA A 390 26.46 8.18 10.36
N PRO A 391 25.81 7.20 9.72
CA PRO A 391 25.53 5.89 10.33
C PRO A 391 26.77 5.06 10.67
N THR A 392 27.91 5.37 10.05
CA THR A 392 29.20 4.68 10.22
C THR A 392 30.32 5.63 10.70
N GLY A 393 29.96 6.82 11.20
CA GLY A 393 30.91 7.88 11.57
C GLY A 393 31.42 8.73 10.40
N ARG A 394 31.05 8.39 9.15
CA ARG A 394 31.29 9.22 7.96
C ARG A 394 29.97 9.87 7.52
N VAL A 395 29.99 11.19 7.36
CA VAL A 395 28.85 11.99 6.89
C VAL A 395 28.48 11.60 5.47
N MET A 396 27.21 11.30 5.25
CA MET A 396 26.62 11.11 3.93
C MET A 396 26.00 12.42 3.47
N ARG A 397 26.69 13.16 2.60
CA ARG A 397 26.16 14.42 2.05
C ARG A 397 24.85 14.18 1.31
N GLY A 398 23.87 15.08 1.52
CA GLY A 398 22.50 14.91 1.01
C GLY A 398 21.62 14.01 1.86
N TRP A 399 22.08 13.59 3.05
CA TRP A 399 21.29 12.82 4.01
C TRP A 399 21.23 13.51 5.36
N ILE A 400 20.01 13.66 5.87
CA ILE A 400 19.73 14.25 7.17
C ILE A 400 19.07 13.23 8.10
N VAL A 401 19.27 13.44 9.38
CA VAL A 401 18.48 12.85 10.46
C VAL A 401 17.60 13.94 11.01
N VAL A 402 16.31 13.63 11.17
CA VAL A 402 15.37 14.47 11.90
C VAL A 402 15.15 13.80 13.26
N ASP A 403 15.17 14.59 14.33
CA ASP A 403 14.86 14.18 15.69
C ASP A 403 13.34 14.15 15.91
N PRO A 404 12.81 13.36 16.86
CA PRO A 404 11.37 13.20 17.11
C PRO A 404 10.57 14.49 17.13
N GLU A 405 11.10 15.53 17.76
CA GLU A 405 10.48 16.85 17.87
C GLU A 405 10.21 17.50 16.50
N GLY A 406 10.95 17.12 15.45
CA GLY A 406 10.76 17.59 14.08
C GLY A 406 9.71 16.84 13.26
N PHE A 407 9.02 15.83 13.83
CA PHE A 407 7.89 15.10 13.22
C PHE A 407 6.92 14.50 14.26
N GLN A 408 6.90 15.06 15.47
CA GLN A 408 6.16 14.52 16.63
C GLN A 408 4.65 14.69 16.49
N HIS A 409 4.19 15.66 15.70
CA HIS A 409 2.80 15.82 15.34
C HIS A 409 2.55 15.24 13.94
N GLU A 410 1.55 14.35 13.79
CA GLU A 410 1.00 14.03 12.46
C GLU A 410 0.39 15.27 11.79
N ASP A 411 0.02 16.26 12.60
CA ASP A 411 -0.74 17.44 12.19
C ASP A 411 0.10 18.53 11.49
N ASP A 412 1.43 18.51 11.61
CA ASP A 412 2.31 19.53 11.00
C ASP A 412 2.76 19.19 9.57
N LEU A 413 2.35 18.04 9.02
CA LEU A 413 2.72 17.70 7.65
C LEU A 413 1.64 18.07 6.62
N HIS A 414 0.34 17.79 6.78
CA HIS A 414 -0.65 18.11 5.74
C HIS A 414 -2.12 18.10 6.22
N ARG A 415 -2.52 18.90 7.22
CA ARG A 415 -3.96 19.14 7.49
C ARG A 415 -4.33 20.57 7.11
N LEU A 416 -5.36 20.72 6.26
CA LEU A 416 -5.95 22.04 5.99
C LEU A 416 -6.85 22.41 7.16
N GLU A 417 -6.47 23.42 7.94
CA GLU A 417 -7.33 23.98 8.99
C GLU A 417 -8.32 24.97 8.37
N VAL A 418 -9.48 24.49 7.93
CA VAL A 418 -10.47 25.31 7.22
C VAL A 418 -11.56 25.83 8.15
N THR A 419 -12.13 26.99 7.82
CA THR A 419 -13.37 27.47 8.42
C THR A 419 -14.55 26.59 7.99
N GLN A 420 -15.48 26.32 8.91
CA GLN A 420 -16.68 25.54 8.61
C GLN A 420 -17.57 26.19 7.55
N LEU A 421 -17.50 27.53 7.43
CA LEU A 421 -18.04 28.28 6.31
C LEU A 421 -16.92 28.58 5.30
N GLY A 422 -17.00 27.98 4.12
CA GLY A 422 -16.15 28.27 2.97
C GLY A 422 -16.87 29.12 1.92
N TYR A 423 -16.12 29.69 0.98
CA TYR A 423 -16.67 30.55 -0.07
C TYR A 423 -16.70 29.85 -1.43
N GLY A 424 -17.90 29.71 -2.00
CA GLY A 424 -18.12 29.17 -3.34
C GLY A 424 -18.14 30.27 -4.39
N THR A 425 -17.20 30.26 -5.33
CA THR A 425 -16.96 31.40 -6.24
C THR A 425 -17.78 31.37 -7.53
N MET A 426 -18.72 30.43 -7.65
CA MET A 426 -19.58 30.28 -8.84
C MET A 426 -20.37 31.58 -9.18
N GLY A 427 -20.63 32.45 -8.19
CA GLY A 427 -21.24 33.76 -8.43
C GLY A 427 -20.37 34.76 -9.18
N LEU A 428 -19.05 34.53 -9.25
CA LEU A 428 -18.06 35.44 -9.84
C LEU A 428 -17.75 35.16 -11.31
N ARG A 429 -18.49 34.25 -11.95
CA ARG A 429 -18.27 33.75 -13.31
C ARG A 429 -18.36 34.78 -14.44
N GLY A 430 -18.96 35.95 -14.20
CA GLY A 430 -19.09 37.04 -15.17
C GLY A 430 -20.29 36.87 -16.12
N PRO A 431 -20.57 37.88 -16.97
CA PRO A 431 -21.82 38.02 -17.72
C PRO A 431 -22.04 37.00 -18.85
N ASN A 432 -20.98 36.43 -19.42
CA ASN A 432 -21.07 35.55 -20.60
C ASN A 432 -21.02 34.06 -20.21
N THR A 433 -21.72 33.72 -19.13
CA THR A 433 -21.78 32.36 -18.57
C THR A 433 -23.19 32.02 -18.12
N TRP A 434 -23.45 30.77 -17.73
CA TRP A 434 -24.79 30.36 -17.30
C TRP A 434 -25.14 30.93 -15.93
N GLY A 435 -26.35 31.49 -15.80
CA GLY A 435 -26.86 32.04 -14.54
C GLY A 435 -27.35 33.48 -14.69
N VAL A 436 -27.82 34.05 -13.57
CA VAL A 436 -28.50 35.36 -13.54
C VAL A 436 -27.69 36.45 -12.84
N ARG A 437 -26.60 36.10 -12.16
CA ARG A 437 -25.80 37.05 -11.36
C ARG A 437 -24.61 37.57 -12.15
N VAL A 438 -24.56 38.88 -12.31
CA VAL A 438 -23.43 39.62 -12.88
C VAL A 438 -22.95 40.61 -11.85
N ILE A 439 -21.65 40.59 -11.57
CA ILE A 439 -20.97 41.55 -10.71
C ILE A 439 -19.82 42.15 -11.50
N GLU A 440 -19.65 43.47 -11.39
CA GLU A 440 -18.53 44.20 -11.99
C GLU A 440 -17.21 43.81 -11.32
N ASP A 441 -16.11 43.98 -12.04
CA ASP A 441 -14.79 43.53 -11.61
C ASP A 441 -14.31 44.18 -10.31
N ASP A 442 -14.46 45.50 -10.16
CA ASP A 442 -14.05 46.22 -8.94
C ASP A 442 -14.88 45.78 -7.72
N ALA A 443 -16.17 45.53 -7.92
CA ALA A 443 -17.06 45.05 -6.86
C ALA A 443 -16.73 43.60 -6.47
N ALA A 444 -16.37 42.75 -7.43
CA ALA A 444 -15.90 41.39 -7.17
C ALA A 444 -14.59 41.38 -6.36
N ASP A 445 -13.65 42.26 -6.71
CA ASP A 445 -12.37 42.39 -6.03
C ASP A 445 -12.55 42.86 -4.58
N HIS A 446 -13.40 43.87 -4.36
CA HIS A 446 -13.77 44.32 -3.02
C HIS A 446 -14.42 43.19 -2.21
N PHE A 447 -15.39 42.49 -2.82
CA PHE A 447 -16.12 41.41 -2.16
C PHE A 447 -15.21 40.24 -1.76
N LEU A 448 -14.28 39.83 -2.63
CA LEU A 448 -13.31 38.78 -2.34
C LEU A 448 -12.41 39.13 -1.15
N ASN A 449 -11.93 40.38 -1.07
CA ASN A 449 -11.16 40.83 0.08
C ASN A 449 -11.99 40.80 1.36
N ARG A 450 -13.27 41.22 1.31
CA ARG A 450 -14.18 41.16 2.45
C ARG A 450 -14.45 39.74 2.94
N VAL A 451 -14.50 38.75 2.05
CA VAL A 451 -14.62 37.33 2.41
C VAL A 451 -13.42 36.88 3.26
N VAL A 452 -12.20 37.19 2.80
CA VAL A 452 -10.96 36.84 3.53
C VAL A 452 -10.83 37.64 4.82
N ASP A 453 -11.17 38.93 4.82
CA ASP A 453 -11.16 39.79 6.01
C ASP A 453 -12.14 39.34 7.09
N ALA A 454 -13.21 38.64 6.70
CA ALA A 454 -14.15 38.02 7.62
C ALA A 454 -13.61 36.73 8.27
N GLY A 455 -12.40 36.30 7.92
CA GLY A 455 -11.74 35.11 8.44
C GLY A 455 -12.05 33.83 7.68
N ILE A 456 -12.85 33.89 6.60
CA ILE A 456 -13.10 32.71 5.74
C ILE A 456 -11.81 32.38 5.00
N ASN A 457 -11.31 31.16 5.22
CA ASN A 457 -10.00 30.74 4.73
C ASN A 457 -10.07 29.58 3.72
N PHE A 458 -11.25 29.20 3.22
CA PHE A 458 -11.38 28.17 2.19
C PHE A 458 -12.19 28.68 1.00
N LEU A 459 -11.53 28.82 -0.16
CA LEU A 459 -12.12 29.32 -1.40
C LEU A 459 -12.20 28.19 -2.43
N ASP A 460 -13.41 27.88 -2.89
CA ASP A 460 -13.66 26.88 -3.93
C ASP A 460 -14.02 27.54 -5.27
N THR A 461 -13.31 27.16 -6.32
CA THR A 461 -13.51 27.61 -7.69
C THR A 461 -13.41 26.46 -8.69
N ALA A 462 -13.50 26.77 -9.98
CA ALA A 462 -13.30 25.80 -11.06
C ALA A 462 -12.99 26.53 -12.38
N PRO A 463 -12.27 25.87 -13.32
CA PRO A 463 -11.93 26.46 -14.62
C PRO A 463 -13.14 26.78 -15.49
N ASP A 464 -14.24 26.06 -15.29
CA ASP A 464 -15.49 26.26 -16.01
C ASP A 464 -16.30 27.44 -15.46
N TYR A 465 -15.99 27.98 -14.28
CA TYR A 465 -16.67 29.14 -13.69
C TYR A 465 -16.24 30.47 -14.32
N GLY A 466 -16.12 30.52 -15.65
CA GLY A 466 -15.82 31.72 -16.42
C GLY A 466 -14.62 32.50 -15.87
N GLN A 467 -14.89 33.72 -15.41
CA GLN A 467 -13.87 34.67 -14.92
C GLN A 467 -13.50 34.49 -13.43
N ALA A 468 -14.08 33.51 -12.71
CA ALA A 468 -13.91 33.40 -11.26
C ALA A 468 -12.44 33.22 -10.84
N GLU A 469 -11.69 32.32 -11.49
CA GLU A 469 -10.26 32.12 -11.20
C GLU A 469 -9.42 33.37 -11.48
N GLU A 470 -9.72 34.11 -12.55
CA GLU A 470 -8.99 35.32 -12.90
C GLU A 470 -9.27 36.46 -11.90
N ARG A 471 -10.50 36.57 -11.42
CA ARG A 471 -10.90 37.53 -10.37
C ARG A 471 -10.23 37.21 -9.04
N ILE A 472 -10.18 35.94 -8.63
CA ILE A 472 -9.45 35.50 -7.43
C ILE A 472 -7.97 35.85 -7.56
N GLY A 473 -7.33 35.50 -8.69
CA GLY A 473 -5.92 35.79 -8.91
C GLY A 473 -5.62 37.30 -8.94
N ARG A 474 -6.48 38.11 -9.53
CA ARG A 474 -6.34 39.58 -9.51
C ARG A 474 -6.50 40.14 -8.10
N ALA A 475 -7.54 39.74 -7.38
CA ALA A 475 -7.92 40.33 -6.10
C ALA A 475 -7.09 39.83 -4.91
N LEU A 476 -6.64 38.57 -4.91
CA LEU A 476 -6.15 37.88 -3.71
C LEU A 476 -4.76 37.24 -3.84
N SER A 477 -4.12 37.24 -5.01
CA SER A 477 -2.79 36.61 -5.18
C SER A 477 -1.72 37.19 -4.23
N HIS A 478 -1.84 38.46 -3.84
CA HIS A 478 -0.95 39.11 -2.88
C HIS A 478 -1.17 38.68 -1.41
N ARG A 479 -2.25 37.95 -1.13
CA ARG A 479 -2.67 37.43 0.19
C ARG A 479 -2.75 35.89 0.21
N ARG A 480 -2.02 35.23 -0.70
CA ARG A 480 -2.13 33.79 -0.96
C ARG A 480 -2.00 32.90 0.27
N GLU A 481 -1.21 33.33 1.26
CA GLU A 481 -0.95 32.59 2.51
C GLU A 481 -2.11 32.68 3.53
N GLU A 482 -3.10 33.56 3.32
CA GLU A 482 -4.21 33.76 4.28
C GLU A 482 -5.38 32.80 4.05
N PHE A 483 -5.38 32.05 2.94
CA PHE A 483 -6.47 31.15 2.59
C PHE A 483 -6.00 29.92 1.82
N TYR A 484 -6.80 28.87 1.90
CA TYR A 484 -6.69 27.68 1.09
C TYR A 484 -7.53 27.79 -0.18
N LEU A 485 -6.94 27.39 -1.30
CA LEU A 485 -7.51 27.55 -2.62
C LEU A 485 -7.75 26.18 -3.26
N ALA A 486 -9.03 25.87 -3.49
CA ALA A 486 -9.48 24.67 -4.15
C ALA A 486 -9.96 24.98 -5.57
N THR A 487 -9.46 24.24 -6.57
CA THR A 487 -9.99 24.29 -7.94
C THR A 487 -10.28 22.88 -8.47
N LYS A 488 -10.79 22.77 -9.69
CA LYS A 488 -11.27 21.51 -10.28
C LYS A 488 -10.62 21.20 -11.63
N CYS A 489 -10.69 19.93 -12.04
CA CYS A 489 -10.23 19.45 -13.34
C CYS A 489 -11.25 18.51 -13.99
N GLY A 490 -11.02 18.23 -15.27
CA GLY A 490 -11.91 17.42 -16.10
C GLY A 490 -12.95 18.27 -16.83
N CYS A 491 -12.71 19.57 -17.00
CA CYS A 491 -13.61 20.51 -17.66
C CYS A 491 -12.97 21.00 -18.97
N ALA A 492 -13.50 20.54 -20.10
CA ALA A 492 -13.26 21.16 -21.40
C ALA A 492 -14.29 22.28 -21.59
N TYR A 493 -13.84 23.50 -21.86
CA TYR A 493 -14.74 24.62 -22.10
C TYR A 493 -14.32 25.47 -23.29
N VAL A 494 -15.30 26.09 -23.94
CA VAL A 494 -15.11 27.05 -25.04
C VAL A 494 -15.91 28.30 -24.70
N GLN A 495 -15.20 29.43 -24.57
CA GLN A 495 -15.84 30.73 -24.35
C GLN A 495 -16.33 31.30 -25.69
N HIS A 496 -17.64 31.39 -25.84
CA HIS A 496 -18.30 32.12 -26.92
C HIS A 496 -18.62 33.56 -26.46
N PRO A 497 -18.97 34.49 -27.38
CA PRO A 497 -19.28 35.87 -27.03
C PRO A 497 -20.45 36.02 -26.04
N ASP A 498 -21.42 35.11 -26.09
CA ASP A 498 -22.70 35.17 -25.38
C ASP A 498 -22.86 34.08 -24.30
N HIS A 499 -22.07 33.01 -24.37
CA HIS A 499 -22.12 31.91 -23.39
C HIS A 499 -20.79 31.16 -23.32
N ILE A 500 -20.68 30.22 -22.38
CA ILE A 500 -19.58 29.27 -22.30
C ILE A 500 -20.13 27.86 -22.51
N GLU A 501 -19.55 27.16 -23.47
CA GLU A 501 -19.84 25.75 -23.70
C GLU A 501 -18.95 24.91 -22.79
N ILE A 502 -19.53 23.97 -22.05
CA ILE A 502 -18.80 23.13 -21.09
C ILE A 502 -19.10 21.67 -21.36
N LYS A 503 -18.03 20.89 -21.37
CA LYS A 503 -18.07 19.45 -21.43
C LYS A 503 -17.13 18.88 -20.38
N HIS A 504 -17.63 17.93 -19.59
CA HIS A 504 -16.79 17.20 -18.66
C HIS A 504 -16.05 16.10 -19.42
N GLU A 505 -14.74 16.20 -19.50
CA GLU A 505 -13.85 15.29 -20.22
C GLU A 505 -12.70 14.84 -19.31
N TRP A 506 -12.79 13.60 -18.82
CA TRP A 506 -11.77 12.97 -18.00
C TRP A 506 -10.66 12.37 -18.87
N GLN A 507 -9.83 13.26 -19.43
CA GLN A 507 -8.66 12.92 -20.25
C GLN A 507 -7.42 13.64 -19.73
N THR A 508 -6.27 12.98 -19.80
CA THR A 508 -4.99 13.48 -19.24
C THR A 508 -4.62 14.87 -19.76
N ASP A 509 -4.77 15.11 -21.07
CA ASP A 509 -4.47 16.39 -21.70
C ASP A 509 -5.39 17.52 -21.21
N VAL A 510 -6.67 17.22 -20.94
CA VAL A 510 -7.64 18.20 -20.41
C VAL A 510 -7.28 18.56 -18.98
N ILE A 511 -6.99 17.58 -18.13
CA ILE A 511 -6.59 17.81 -16.73
C ILE A 511 -5.32 18.66 -16.66
N LYS A 512 -4.30 18.31 -17.45
CA LYS A 512 -3.04 19.06 -17.49
C LYS A 512 -3.27 20.51 -17.92
N ARG A 513 -4.05 20.72 -18.99
CA ARG A 513 -4.41 22.07 -19.45
C ARG A 513 -5.21 22.84 -18.41
N ASN A 514 -6.13 22.19 -17.70
CA ASN A 514 -6.89 22.82 -16.62
C ASN A 514 -5.94 23.34 -15.54
N LEU A 515 -5.04 22.50 -15.01
CA LEU A 515 -4.09 22.94 -13.97
C LEU A 515 -3.21 24.11 -14.45
N GLU A 516 -2.59 23.99 -15.62
CA GLU A 516 -1.72 25.04 -16.19
C GLU A 516 -2.47 26.38 -16.35
N THR A 517 -3.72 26.32 -16.81
CA THR A 517 -4.56 27.50 -17.01
C THR A 517 -5.01 28.09 -15.67
N SER A 518 -5.40 27.25 -14.71
CA SER A 518 -5.80 27.65 -13.36
C SER A 518 -4.66 28.37 -12.64
N LEU A 519 -3.45 27.81 -12.61
CA LEU A 519 -2.29 28.44 -11.98
C LEU A 519 -2.01 29.84 -12.57
N LYS A 520 -2.12 29.98 -13.89
CA LYS A 520 -1.95 31.27 -14.58
C LYS A 520 -3.04 32.28 -14.20
N ARG A 521 -4.31 31.87 -14.20
CA ARG A 521 -5.45 32.74 -13.87
C ARG A 521 -5.45 33.16 -12.41
N LEU A 522 -5.20 32.21 -11.52
CA LEU A 522 -5.11 32.39 -10.07
C LEU A 522 -3.81 33.13 -9.66
N ARG A 523 -2.86 33.30 -10.58
CA ARG A 523 -1.57 33.98 -10.36
C ARG A 523 -0.80 33.38 -9.17
N THR A 524 -0.75 32.06 -9.12
CA THR A 524 -0.10 31.26 -8.07
C THR A 524 0.72 30.14 -8.70
N ASP A 525 1.72 29.64 -8.00
CA ASP A 525 2.55 28.50 -8.42
C ASP A 525 1.99 27.14 -7.97
N HIS A 526 1.02 27.15 -7.05
CA HIS A 526 0.35 25.95 -6.56
C HIS A 526 -1.11 26.22 -6.15
N VAL A 527 -1.90 25.14 -6.06
CA VAL A 527 -3.22 25.10 -5.41
C VAL A 527 -3.20 24.13 -4.23
N ASP A 528 -3.98 24.41 -3.19
CA ASP A 528 -4.03 23.57 -2.00
C ASP A 528 -4.81 22.29 -2.26
N LEU A 529 -5.90 22.38 -3.01
CA LEU A 529 -6.76 21.25 -3.33
C LEU A 529 -7.12 21.23 -4.82
N MET A 530 -6.81 20.13 -5.50
CA MET A 530 -7.29 19.87 -6.86
C MET A 530 -8.34 18.77 -6.83
N GLN A 531 -9.53 19.06 -7.35
CA GLN A 531 -10.66 18.13 -7.33
C GLN A 531 -11.02 17.64 -8.74
N PHE A 532 -11.34 16.37 -8.92
CA PHE A 532 -12.06 15.96 -10.14
C PHE A 532 -13.48 16.55 -10.13
N HIS A 533 -13.90 17.15 -11.24
CA HIS A 533 -15.25 17.67 -11.40
C HIS A 533 -16.16 16.57 -11.96
N GLY A 534 -16.60 15.65 -11.09
CA GLY A 534 -17.34 14.45 -11.45
C GLY A 534 -16.46 13.31 -11.96
N GLY A 535 -17.10 12.32 -12.60
CA GLY A 535 -16.47 11.13 -13.17
C GLY A 535 -16.75 9.90 -12.30
N ASP A 536 -16.76 8.73 -12.92
CA ASP A 536 -16.94 7.45 -12.23
C ASP A 536 -15.58 6.77 -11.93
N ALA A 537 -15.59 5.82 -10.99
CA ALA A 537 -14.37 5.13 -10.56
C ALA A 537 -13.66 4.37 -11.69
N GLU A 538 -14.41 3.82 -12.64
CA GLU A 538 -13.86 3.05 -13.75
C GLU A 538 -13.12 3.96 -14.74
N THR A 539 -13.74 5.10 -15.10
CA THR A 539 -13.18 6.13 -15.97
C THR A 539 -11.90 6.71 -15.38
N LEU A 540 -11.91 7.06 -14.08
CA LEU A 540 -10.74 7.65 -13.43
C LEU A 540 -9.56 6.67 -13.28
N GLN A 541 -9.83 5.38 -13.03
CA GLN A 541 -8.80 4.33 -12.97
C GLN A 541 -8.21 3.99 -14.35
N LYS A 542 -9.06 3.73 -15.35
CA LYS A 542 -8.60 3.18 -16.64
C LYS A 542 -7.72 4.14 -17.44
N ALA A 543 -7.87 5.44 -17.24
CA ALA A 543 -7.16 6.46 -18.00
C ALA A 543 -5.88 7.00 -17.32
N GLY A 544 -5.46 6.43 -16.18
CA GLY A 544 -4.25 6.90 -15.46
C GLY A 544 -4.37 8.33 -14.93
N LEU A 545 -5.59 8.83 -14.77
CA LEU A 545 -5.86 10.23 -14.39
C LEU A 545 -5.51 10.47 -12.93
N ILE A 546 -5.71 9.46 -12.09
CA ILE A 546 -5.29 9.47 -10.69
C ILE A 546 -3.77 9.65 -10.61
N ASP A 547 -3.00 8.89 -11.39
CA ASP A 547 -1.54 8.99 -11.44
C ASP A 547 -1.09 10.38 -11.92
N GLN A 548 -1.85 11.00 -12.83
CA GLN A 548 -1.60 12.36 -13.29
C GLN A 548 -1.73 13.40 -12.16
N LEU A 549 -2.79 13.30 -11.33
CA LEU A 549 -2.98 14.18 -10.18
C LEU A 549 -1.92 13.93 -9.09
N ILE A 550 -1.55 12.67 -8.86
CA ILE A 550 -0.43 12.32 -7.97
C ILE A 550 0.87 12.96 -8.49
N SER A 551 1.13 12.90 -9.80
CA SER A 551 2.30 13.55 -10.41
C SER A 551 2.32 15.06 -10.18
N PHE A 552 1.19 15.75 -10.26
CA PHE A 552 1.12 17.18 -9.92
C PHE A 552 1.41 17.46 -8.45
N ARG A 553 0.97 16.56 -7.56
CA ARG A 553 1.32 16.63 -6.14
C ARG A 553 2.82 16.47 -5.91
N VAL A 554 3.44 15.48 -6.56
CA VAL A 554 4.89 15.27 -6.50
C VAL A 554 5.67 16.48 -7.00
N GLN A 555 5.16 17.18 -8.01
CA GLN A 555 5.73 18.42 -8.54
C GLN A 555 5.51 19.64 -7.63
N GLY A 556 4.70 19.51 -6.57
CA GLY A 556 4.37 20.60 -5.64
C GLY A 556 3.31 21.58 -6.15
N LEU A 557 2.76 21.35 -7.35
CA LEU A 557 1.73 22.20 -7.99
C LEU A 557 0.36 22.06 -7.32
N VAL A 558 0.12 20.92 -6.67
CA VAL A 558 -1.11 20.58 -5.94
C VAL A 558 -0.72 20.02 -4.58
N LYS A 559 -1.38 20.41 -3.49
CA LYS A 559 -1.08 19.81 -2.15
C LYS A 559 -1.95 18.58 -1.86
N HIS A 560 -3.25 18.69 -2.12
CA HIS A 560 -4.25 17.66 -1.84
C HIS A 560 -5.09 17.30 -3.06
N LEU A 561 -5.59 16.07 -3.08
CA LEU A 561 -6.45 15.55 -4.13
C LEU A 561 -7.85 15.28 -3.60
N GLY A 562 -8.85 15.78 -4.31
CA GLY A 562 -10.26 15.55 -3.98
C GLY A 562 -11.11 15.17 -5.17
N ILE A 563 -12.39 15.04 -4.92
CA ILE A 563 -13.39 14.81 -5.98
C ILE A 563 -14.73 15.45 -5.60
N SER A 564 -15.31 16.19 -6.55
CA SER A 564 -16.68 16.69 -6.46
C SER A 564 -17.59 15.72 -7.18
N THR A 565 -18.48 15.06 -6.45
CA THR A 565 -19.31 13.98 -6.99
C THR A 565 -20.67 13.93 -6.28
N LYS A 566 -21.47 12.92 -6.61
CA LYS A 566 -22.78 12.63 -6.04
C LYS A 566 -23.11 11.16 -6.28
N MET A 567 -24.18 10.67 -5.69
CA MET A 567 -24.74 9.37 -6.08
C MET A 567 -25.13 9.35 -7.58
N PRO A 568 -24.94 8.21 -8.28
CA PRO A 568 -24.54 6.90 -7.76
C PRO A 568 -23.03 6.64 -7.70
N ASP A 569 -22.18 7.58 -8.11
CA ASP A 569 -20.74 7.33 -8.30
C ASP A 569 -19.95 7.32 -6.98
N LEU A 570 -20.50 7.94 -5.93
CA LEU A 570 -19.85 8.15 -4.64
C LEU A 570 -19.22 6.87 -4.02
N PRO A 571 -19.93 5.73 -3.89
CA PRO A 571 -19.40 4.55 -3.21
C PRO A 571 -18.17 3.99 -3.91
N GLY A 572 -18.23 3.87 -5.25
CA GLY A 572 -17.10 3.39 -6.05
C GLY A 572 -15.88 4.30 -5.94
N LEU A 573 -16.08 5.62 -5.81
CA LEU A 573 -15.01 6.60 -5.64
C LEU A 573 -14.40 6.58 -4.23
N ILE A 574 -15.20 6.30 -3.20
CA ILE A 574 -14.72 6.08 -1.83
C ILE A 574 -13.86 4.80 -1.78
N GLU A 575 -14.31 3.72 -2.42
CA GLU A 575 -13.60 2.44 -2.50
C GLU A 575 -12.21 2.54 -3.15
N LEU A 576 -11.97 3.56 -3.99
CA LEU A 576 -10.64 3.82 -4.55
C LEU A 576 -9.59 4.09 -3.48
N GLY A 577 -9.98 4.75 -2.38
CA GLY A 577 -9.08 5.11 -1.28
C GLY A 577 -7.94 6.07 -1.66
N VAL A 578 -8.16 6.90 -2.69
CA VAL A 578 -7.14 7.85 -3.21
C VAL A 578 -7.45 9.32 -2.89
N PHE A 579 -8.73 9.68 -2.73
CA PHE A 579 -9.12 11.07 -2.49
C PHE A 579 -9.05 11.42 -1.00
N GLU A 580 -8.47 12.58 -0.69
CA GLU A 580 -8.39 13.15 0.65
C GLU A 580 -9.60 14.01 0.98
N THR A 581 -10.33 14.50 -0.03
CA THR A 581 -11.58 15.22 0.18
C THR A 581 -12.69 14.79 -0.77
N PHE A 582 -13.92 14.81 -0.28
CA PHE A 582 -15.12 14.63 -1.08
C PHE A 582 -15.99 15.88 -1.00
N GLN A 583 -16.28 16.47 -2.16
CA GLN A 583 -17.27 17.52 -2.28
C GLN A 583 -18.63 16.94 -2.68
N ILE A 584 -19.61 17.03 -1.77
CA ILE A 584 -20.89 16.32 -1.85
C ILE A 584 -22.05 17.33 -1.75
N PRO A 585 -23.09 17.25 -2.61
CA PRO A 585 -24.27 18.09 -2.46
C PRO A 585 -25.10 17.65 -1.24
N TYR A 586 -25.52 18.59 -0.39
CA TYR A 586 -26.38 18.28 0.76
C TYR A 586 -27.06 19.53 1.34
N SER A 587 -28.32 19.38 1.78
CA SER A 587 -29.04 20.34 2.63
C SER A 587 -30.27 19.66 3.25
N CYS A 588 -31.01 20.34 4.13
CA CYS A 588 -32.31 19.81 4.59
C CYS A 588 -33.34 19.63 3.47
N LEU A 589 -33.18 20.31 2.32
CA LEU A 589 -34.10 20.20 1.18
C LEU A 589 -33.65 19.15 0.14
N ALA A 590 -32.43 18.63 0.31
CA ALA A 590 -31.82 17.61 -0.54
C ALA A 590 -31.01 16.66 0.37
N PRO A 591 -31.69 15.79 1.15
CA PRO A 591 -31.05 14.97 2.17
C PRO A 591 -30.42 13.67 1.64
N GLU A 592 -30.50 13.41 0.34
CA GLU A 592 -30.22 12.09 -0.25
C GLU A 592 -28.79 11.56 -0.04
N HIS A 593 -27.84 12.44 0.30
CA HIS A 593 -26.44 12.09 0.55
C HIS A 593 -26.07 12.01 2.03
N HIS A 594 -27.02 12.16 2.97
CA HIS A 594 -26.75 12.21 4.42
C HIS A 594 -25.82 11.09 4.90
N ASP A 595 -26.22 9.84 4.71
CA ASP A 595 -25.44 8.68 5.18
C ASP A 595 -24.10 8.56 4.45
N MET A 596 -24.06 8.97 3.18
CA MET A 596 -22.88 8.87 2.36
C MET A 596 -21.80 9.90 2.69
N ILE A 597 -22.19 11.04 3.27
CA ILE A 597 -21.23 11.98 3.87
C ILE A 597 -20.50 11.30 5.03
N SER A 598 -21.22 10.60 5.91
CA SER A 598 -20.63 9.88 7.03
C SER A 598 -19.70 8.77 6.56
N THR A 599 -20.11 7.96 5.57
CA THR A 599 -19.25 6.93 4.99
C THR A 599 -17.99 7.49 4.34
N ALA A 600 -18.09 8.62 3.62
CA ALA A 600 -16.92 9.28 3.04
C ALA A 600 -15.97 9.77 4.15
N ALA A 601 -16.50 10.35 5.22
CA ALA A 601 -15.71 10.82 6.35
C ALA A 601 -15.04 9.68 7.13
N GLU A 602 -15.73 8.56 7.33
CA GLU A 602 -15.20 7.34 7.95
C GLU A 602 -14.03 6.73 7.17
N SER A 603 -13.90 7.03 5.88
CA SER A 603 -12.72 6.65 5.07
C SER A 603 -11.47 7.48 5.41
N GLY A 604 -11.61 8.55 6.20
CA GLY A 604 -10.56 9.49 6.59
C GLY A 604 -10.47 10.72 5.69
N ALA A 605 -11.45 10.95 4.82
CA ALA A 605 -11.49 12.10 3.92
C ALA A 605 -12.20 13.31 4.54
N GLY A 606 -11.73 14.52 4.22
CA GLY A 606 -12.42 15.76 4.56
C GLY A 606 -13.64 16.00 3.68
N ILE A 607 -14.70 16.54 4.26
CA ILE A 607 -15.98 16.74 3.59
C ILE A 607 -16.23 18.21 3.28
N ILE A 608 -16.47 18.48 2.00
CA ILE A 608 -16.86 19.80 1.50
C ILE A 608 -18.33 19.72 1.06
N ILE A 609 -19.23 20.36 1.78
CA ILE A 609 -20.64 20.37 1.38
C ILE A 609 -20.88 21.48 0.34
N ARG A 610 -21.47 21.13 -0.80
CA ARG A 610 -21.97 22.10 -1.78
C ARG A 610 -23.48 22.19 -1.74
N GLY A 611 -24.03 23.37 -2.02
CA GLY A 611 -25.48 23.58 -1.98
C GLY A 611 -26.06 23.63 -0.56
N GLY A 612 -25.22 23.82 0.47
CA GLY A 612 -25.58 23.78 1.89
C GLY A 612 -26.64 24.78 2.36
N ILE A 613 -26.95 25.80 1.55
CA ILE A 613 -28.01 26.79 1.82
C ILE A 613 -29.23 26.63 0.89
N ALA A 614 -29.21 25.65 -0.02
CA ALA A 614 -30.27 25.43 -1.02
C ALA A 614 -30.71 26.72 -1.75
N HIS A 615 -29.74 27.57 -2.10
CA HIS A 615 -29.93 28.92 -2.67
C HIS A 615 -30.68 29.95 -1.82
N GLY A 616 -31.06 29.63 -0.58
CA GLY A 616 -31.84 30.50 0.32
C GLY A 616 -33.31 30.09 0.46
N GLY A 617 -33.72 28.96 -0.14
CA GLY A 617 -35.10 28.47 -0.08
C GLY A 617 -36.07 29.27 -0.96
N PRO A 618 -37.38 29.25 -0.67
CA PRO A 618 -38.41 29.84 -1.55
C PRO A 618 -38.27 31.34 -1.84
N ASP A 619 -37.65 32.11 -0.94
CA ASP A 619 -37.44 33.56 -1.14
C ASP A 619 -36.15 33.89 -1.90
N ALA A 620 -35.41 32.87 -2.33
CA ALA A 620 -34.17 33.07 -3.06
C ALA A 620 -34.39 33.81 -4.39
N GLU A 621 -33.48 34.71 -4.71
CA GLU A 621 -33.39 35.33 -6.04
C GLU A 621 -33.33 34.28 -7.16
N ILE A 622 -32.64 33.16 -6.90
CA ILE A 622 -32.53 32.03 -7.83
C ILE A 622 -33.53 30.95 -7.41
N GLN A 623 -34.65 30.89 -8.13
CA GLN A 623 -35.74 29.95 -7.85
C GLN A 623 -35.37 28.51 -8.23
N ARG A 624 -35.68 27.56 -7.33
CA ARG A 624 -35.52 26.11 -7.52
C ARG A 624 -36.82 25.40 -7.12
N PRO A 625 -37.79 25.28 -8.04
CA PRO A 625 -39.13 24.76 -7.73
C PRO A 625 -39.09 23.45 -6.93
N ASN A 626 -38.29 22.46 -7.37
CA ASN A 626 -38.20 21.18 -6.68
C ASN A 626 -37.74 21.26 -5.21
N LEU A 627 -36.81 22.17 -4.88
CA LEU A 627 -36.36 22.37 -3.49
C LEU A 627 -37.37 23.19 -2.69
N ASN A 628 -37.99 24.18 -3.34
CA ASN A 628 -39.03 25.00 -2.74
C ASN A 628 -40.28 24.18 -2.40
N ASP A 629 -40.63 23.22 -3.25
CA ASP A 629 -41.74 22.29 -3.03
C ASP A 629 -41.48 21.42 -1.79
N VAL A 630 -40.25 20.94 -1.59
CA VAL A 630 -39.86 20.21 -0.36
C VAL A 630 -40.06 21.10 0.87
N TRP A 631 -39.63 22.36 0.82
CA TRP A 631 -39.82 23.31 1.92
C TRP A 631 -41.30 23.49 2.29
N THR A 632 -42.13 23.74 1.28
CA THR A 632 -43.57 23.97 1.46
C THR A 632 -44.29 22.70 1.91
N ALA A 633 -44.02 21.55 1.29
CA ALA A 633 -44.66 20.28 1.62
C ALA A 633 -44.29 19.80 3.03
N ALA A 634 -43.03 19.99 3.45
CA ALA A 634 -42.60 19.72 4.82
C ALA A 634 -43.04 20.80 5.84
N SER A 635 -43.71 21.88 5.40
CA SER A 635 -44.20 22.96 6.26
C SER A 635 -43.11 23.53 7.19
N LEU A 636 -41.91 23.77 6.64
CA LEU A 636 -40.75 24.17 7.45
C LEU A 636 -40.85 25.60 8.01
N ASP A 637 -41.70 26.46 7.43
CA ASP A 637 -41.99 27.79 7.97
C ASP A 637 -42.50 27.75 9.42
N SER A 638 -43.23 26.69 9.80
CA SER A 638 -43.73 26.56 11.16
C SER A 638 -42.65 26.23 12.20
N LEU A 639 -41.42 25.95 11.75
CA LEU A 639 -40.28 25.58 12.59
C LEU A 639 -39.30 26.74 12.82
N LEU A 640 -39.52 27.88 12.16
CA LEU A 640 -38.72 29.08 12.36
C LEU A 640 -39.01 29.68 13.75
N THR A 641 -37.96 29.93 14.53
CA THR A 641 -38.06 30.73 15.76
C THR A 641 -38.04 32.21 15.44
N ASP A 642 -38.52 33.07 16.35
CA ASP A 642 -38.54 34.52 16.16
C ASP A 642 -37.20 35.08 15.69
N GLY A 643 -37.20 35.68 14.49
CA GLY A 643 -36.02 36.30 13.87
C GLY A 643 -35.08 35.35 13.10
N MET A 644 -35.35 34.05 13.05
CA MET A 644 -34.60 33.11 12.22
C MET A 644 -35.09 33.19 10.77
N THR A 645 -34.17 33.42 9.83
CA THR A 645 -34.48 33.39 8.40
C THR A 645 -34.49 31.95 7.86
N ARG A 646 -35.11 31.75 6.70
CA ARG A 646 -35.10 30.45 6.01
C ARG A 646 -33.66 30.02 5.65
N ALA A 647 -32.87 30.97 5.16
CA ALA A 647 -31.46 30.79 4.83
C ALA A 647 -30.63 30.37 6.05
N GLU A 648 -30.83 31.01 7.21
CA GLU A 648 -30.19 30.63 8.47
C GLU A 648 -30.52 29.19 8.86
N LEU A 649 -31.81 28.80 8.83
CA LEU A 649 -32.24 27.45 9.19
C LEU A 649 -31.56 26.39 8.30
N ILE A 650 -31.55 26.59 6.98
CA ILE A 650 -30.97 25.64 6.02
C ILE A 650 -29.46 25.53 6.22
N LEU A 651 -28.76 26.66 6.36
CA LEU A 651 -27.31 26.67 6.56
C LEU A 651 -26.93 26.00 7.89
N ARG A 652 -27.58 26.38 8.99
CA ARG A 652 -27.29 25.80 10.31
C ARG A 652 -27.63 24.32 10.36
N TYR A 653 -28.69 23.86 9.68
CA TYR A 653 -28.96 22.43 9.52
C TYR A 653 -27.79 21.71 8.85
N THR A 654 -27.27 22.25 7.74
CA THR A 654 -26.11 21.69 7.04
C THR A 654 -24.86 21.65 7.92
N LEU A 655 -24.57 22.74 8.65
CA LEU A 655 -23.44 22.82 9.60
C LEU A 655 -23.58 21.86 10.78
N SER A 656 -24.80 21.39 11.07
CA SER A 656 -25.08 20.43 12.13
C SER A 656 -24.75 18.98 11.75
N HIS A 657 -24.39 18.73 10.48
CA HIS A 657 -23.92 17.40 10.10
C HIS A 657 -22.58 17.11 10.81
N PRO A 658 -22.43 16.00 11.55
CA PRO A 658 -21.25 15.74 12.39
C PRO A 658 -19.94 15.66 11.60
N HIS A 659 -20.04 15.36 10.31
CA HIS A 659 -18.93 15.25 9.37
C HIS A 659 -18.88 16.39 8.34
N CYS A 660 -19.46 17.56 8.61
CA CYS A 660 -19.27 18.74 7.77
C CYS A 660 -18.01 19.50 8.21
N ASP A 661 -16.89 19.29 7.51
CA ASP A 661 -15.66 20.05 7.76
C ASP A 661 -15.77 21.48 7.22
N THR A 662 -16.33 21.64 6.02
CA THR A 662 -16.65 22.96 5.46
C THR A 662 -17.84 22.90 4.50
N THR A 663 -18.63 23.97 4.43
CA THR A 663 -19.69 24.15 3.43
C THR A 663 -19.43 25.38 2.59
N ILE A 664 -19.46 25.23 1.26
CA ILE A 664 -19.18 26.32 0.32
C ILE A 664 -20.45 27.08 -0.04
N VAL A 665 -20.55 28.32 0.44
CA VAL A 665 -21.71 29.19 0.19
C VAL A 665 -21.33 30.29 -0.79
N GLY A 666 -22.05 30.37 -1.90
CA GLY A 666 -21.82 31.35 -2.95
C GLY A 666 -22.75 32.55 -2.85
N THR A 667 -22.18 33.74 -2.70
CA THR A 667 -22.90 35.02 -2.73
C THR A 667 -21.99 36.13 -3.25
N CYS A 668 -22.59 37.22 -3.74
CA CYS A 668 -21.91 38.48 -4.06
C CYS A 668 -22.60 39.67 -3.38
N ASN A 669 -23.45 39.39 -2.38
CA ASN A 669 -24.20 40.38 -1.62
C ASN A 669 -23.65 40.40 -0.19
N GLU A 670 -23.28 41.60 0.29
CA GLU A 670 -22.68 41.80 1.61
C GLU A 670 -23.63 41.43 2.76
N ALA A 671 -24.93 41.70 2.62
CA ALA A 671 -25.92 41.32 3.62
C ALA A 671 -26.03 39.80 3.75
N HIS A 672 -26.00 39.06 2.62
CA HIS A 672 -25.97 37.59 2.67
C HIS A 672 -24.68 37.07 3.29
N LEU A 673 -23.53 37.71 3.02
CA LEU A 673 -22.26 37.30 3.65
C LEU A 673 -22.34 37.48 5.18
N ALA A 674 -22.81 38.64 5.64
CA ALA A 674 -23.00 38.90 7.07
C ALA A 674 -24.01 37.93 7.71
N GLU A 675 -25.11 37.62 7.04
CA GLU A 675 -26.11 36.64 7.50
C GLU A 675 -25.52 35.23 7.61
N ASN A 676 -24.75 34.79 6.61
CA ASN A 676 -24.10 33.47 6.62
C ASN A 676 -23.07 33.35 7.75
N ILE A 677 -22.28 34.41 7.99
CA ILE A 677 -21.31 34.46 9.10
C ILE A 677 -22.06 34.38 10.43
N ALA A 678 -23.08 35.22 10.64
CA ALA A 678 -23.87 35.21 11.87
C ALA A 678 -24.56 33.85 12.10
N ALA A 679 -25.04 33.19 11.04
CA ALA A 679 -25.62 31.86 11.11
C ALA A 679 -24.58 30.80 11.50
N ALA A 680 -23.36 30.86 10.93
CA ALA A 680 -22.27 29.96 11.28
C ALA A 680 -21.76 30.16 12.72
N GLU A 681 -21.67 31.41 13.19
CA GLU A 681 -21.29 31.74 14.57
C GLU A 681 -22.29 31.22 15.62
N LYS A 682 -23.58 31.16 15.28
CA LYS A 682 -24.61 30.52 16.12
C LYS A 682 -24.45 29.00 16.21
N GLY A 683 -23.63 28.39 15.35
CA GLY A 683 -23.36 26.96 15.31
C GLY A 683 -24.58 26.11 14.93
N ALA A 684 -24.51 24.83 15.32
CA ALA A 684 -25.51 23.82 15.02
C ALA A 684 -26.93 24.20 15.51
N LEU A 685 -27.94 23.64 14.84
CA LEU A 685 -29.32 23.68 15.34
C LEU A 685 -29.47 22.75 16.55
N PRO A 686 -30.46 22.98 17.42
CA PRO A 686 -30.79 22.02 18.48
C PRO A 686 -31.21 20.66 17.90
N ASP A 687 -30.76 19.56 18.52
CA ASP A 687 -31.01 18.18 18.05
C ASP A 687 -32.50 17.90 17.79
N GLY A 688 -33.39 18.37 18.66
CA GLY A 688 -34.83 18.19 18.50
C GLY A 688 -35.40 18.88 17.25
N LEU A 689 -34.83 20.02 16.85
CA LEU A 689 -35.21 20.72 15.63
C LEU A 689 -34.66 20.01 14.38
N ILE A 690 -33.41 19.51 14.45
CA ILE A 690 -32.80 18.72 13.37
C ILE A 690 -33.63 17.47 13.09
N GLU A 691 -34.00 16.74 14.13
CA GLU A 691 -34.78 15.51 14.01
C GLU A 691 -36.20 15.79 13.47
N GLU A 692 -36.83 16.87 13.91
CA GLU A 692 -38.15 17.27 13.38
C GLU A 692 -38.09 17.66 11.90
N ILE A 693 -37.07 18.41 11.48
CA ILE A 693 -36.86 18.74 10.06
C ILE A 693 -36.67 17.46 9.25
N ARG A 694 -35.78 16.56 9.70
CA ARG A 694 -35.49 15.29 9.03
C ARG A 694 -36.75 14.42 8.91
N ARG A 695 -37.54 14.32 9.99
CA ARG A 695 -38.79 13.56 10.02
C ARG A 695 -39.80 14.08 9.00
N ARG A 696 -39.96 15.41 8.87
CA ARG A 696 -40.92 16.00 7.91
C ARG A 696 -40.46 15.85 6.46
N VAL A 697 -39.17 16.06 6.19
CA VAL A 697 -38.63 15.96 4.84
C VAL A 697 -38.61 14.52 4.35
N ASN A 698 -38.21 13.55 5.19
CA ASN A 698 -38.19 12.13 4.82
C ASN A 698 -39.59 11.50 4.67
N ALA A 699 -40.65 12.21 5.07
CA ALA A 699 -42.03 11.75 4.91
C ALA A 699 -42.64 12.13 3.55
N LEU A 700 -41.96 12.97 2.77
CA LEU A 700 -42.29 13.31 1.38
C LEU A 700 -41.76 12.24 0.43
#